data_AF-A0AAU6WNY1-F1
#
_entry.id   AF-A0AAU6WNY1-F1
#
_cell.length_a   1.000
_cell.length_b   1.000
_cell.length_c   1.000
_cell.angle_alpha   90.00
_cell.angle_beta   90.00
_cell.angle_gamma   90.00
#
_symmetry.space_group_name_H-M   'P 1'
#
loop_
_entity.id
_entity.type
_entity.pdbx_description
1 polymer ?
#
loop_
_entity_poly.entity_id
_entity_poly.type
_entity_poly.pdbx_seq_one_letter_code
_entity_poly.pdbx_strand_id
1 'polypeptide(L)'
;MHAKVLKAINNYLSPEVHFYSLKQMLDKGYPTDVIFDGPLLENGFIDTEELRKSQLRKEVRLSDIISEIMKVDGVKEIHEISIAGCDQVIKQTNDWLICIENGKKPELCDLSSFSYSKGSLPLNINDKKVQEYLITLKKEEDVLRDDAKKNKELALPQGTSYDIGNYATILNEFPDTYGVGITGIIGDRTPEREALAKQMKAYLLFFDQILAGYFKHLEKVKEVLSINGSLKRTYFTQTLKNIKGFDELVSGYDKNDEDKLTDSLYEELDNSVERRNEVLDHLISRFAETFSDYTFLMKSLYGKSTDEIVLNNKETFLKEYTSLSKDRGLGYNYTLNADTDVWNTTNISGAQKRIARLLGIKNYTQRNLSQSPVSIIKTANTGGKPTYTWKIKDAAGSIILSSVNTFQIEYAANKNLNEAIYQTIQIDQEDLEHTWEKFEEDPNKYNLIGNIQIRFSAGGNYYFDILDDAGNVMATHKKTNPYANRQDLKAGIFNIVNYFKYEFTEEGIFLVEHLLLKPVLKNYKSMGGIGCMSIGKTFKVMYDLEVTGASFMSSCEEDCETDVFDPYSYRVSVVLPGFAYRFQDPDFRRYAETVIRQEIPAHVLAKICWVGDRMSEVQTAQSDLSEFETAFRKYLTDKSRNDLPNLGSSIQNLLAALTNLNNIYRPGRLLDCAMDDNDDLDGKIILGQSNI
;
A
#
# COMPACT_ATOMS: atom_id res chain seq x y z
N MET A 1 36.07 0.15 43.48
CA MET A 1 36.35 1.59 43.35
C MET A 1 37.16 1.87 42.08
N HIS A 2 38.38 1.36 41.93
CA HIS A 2 39.17 1.56 40.70
C HIS A 2 38.41 1.22 39.40
N ALA A 3 37.72 0.07 39.33
CA ALA A 3 36.86 -0.28 38.18
C ALA A 3 35.76 0.76 37.87
N LYS A 4 35.16 1.39 38.91
CA LYS A 4 34.15 2.45 38.73
C LYS A 4 34.78 3.75 38.24
N VAL A 5 36.00 4.08 38.69
CA VAL A 5 36.78 5.23 38.22
C VAL A 5 37.16 5.07 36.76
N LEU A 6 37.67 3.89 36.36
CA LEU A 6 37.97 3.58 34.96
C LEU A 6 36.72 3.72 34.09
N LYS A 7 35.58 3.20 34.53
CA LYS A 7 34.30 3.35 33.84
C LYS A 7 33.86 4.82 33.71
N ALA A 8 33.99 5.61 34.78
CA ALA A 8 33.65 7.04 34.74
C ALA A 8 34.54 7.83 33.76
N ILE A 9 35.84 7.54 33.74
CA ILE A 9 36.78 8.17 32.79
C ILE A 9 36.45 7.74 31.36
N ASN A 10 36.24 6.44 31.12
CA ASN A 10 35.89 5.94 29.79
C ASN A 10 34.56 6.53 29.28
N ASN A 11 33.54 6.61 30.13
CA ASN A 11 32.26 7.24 29.80
C ASN A 11 32.39 8.75 29.57
N TYR A 12 33.33 9.42 30.25
CA TYR A 12 33.62 10.82 29.96
C TYR A 12 34.29 10.96 28.58
N LEU A 13 35.32 10.17 28.28
CA LEU A 13 36.05 10.22 27.01
C LEU A 13 35.17 9.85 25.82
N SER A 14 34.37 8.80 25.97
CA SER A 14 33.47 8.26 24.97
C SER A 14 32.16 7.83 25.64
N PRO A 15 31.17 8.73 25.75
CA PRO A 15 29.88 8.39 26.35
C PRO A 15 29.24 7.21 25.61
N GLU A 16 28.85 6.19 26.38
CA GLU A 16 28.12 5.05 25.84
C GLU A 16 26.66 5.41 25.59
N VAL A 17 26.06 4.80 24.56
CA VAL A 17 24.64 4.97 24.26
C VAL A 17 23.88 3.91 25.05
N HIS A 18 22.99 4.35 25.93
CA HIS A 18 22.13 3.47 26.72
C HIS A 18 20.85 3.11 25.97
N PHE A 19 20.40 1.88 26.17
CA PHE A 19 19.14 1.38 25.65
C PHE A 19 18.15 1.22 26.79
N TYR A 20 16.94 1.74 26.59
CA TYR A 20 15.87 1.73 27.57
C TYR A 20 14.71 0.87 27.10
N SER A 21 14.04 0.20 28.05
CA SER A 21 12.74 -0.44 27.78
C SER A 21 11.65 0.61 27.62
N LEU A 22 10.53 0.23 26.98
CA LEU A 22 9.37 1.11 26.84
C LEU A 22 8.90 1.65 28.20
N LYS A 23 8.87 0.78 29.22
CA LYS A 23 8.48 1.14 30.58
C LYS A 23 9.42 2.19 31.19
N GLN A 24 10.74 2.03 31.03
CA GLN A 24 11.71 2.99 31.55
C GLN A 24 11.57 4.37 30.89
N MET A 25 11.28 4.41 29.59
CA MET A 25 11.03 5.67 28.87
C MET A 25 9.75 6.36 29.36
N LEU A 26 8.68 5.59 29.60
CA LEU A 26 7.44 6.12 30.18
C LEU A 26 7.64 6.61 31.63
N ASP A 27 8.39 5.86 32.45
CA ASP A 27 8.72 6.23 33.83
C ASP A 27 9.62 7.49 33.89
N LYS A 28 10.43 7.74 32.85
CA LYS A 28 11.17 9.00 32.65
C LYS A 28 10.27 10.20 32.30
N GLY A 29 8.98 9.97 32.00
CA GLY A 29 8.01 11.01 31.67
C GLY A 29 7.97 11.40 30.19
N TYR A 30 8.59 10.61 29.30
CA TYR A 30 8.48 10.85 27.86
C TYR A 30 7.10 10.39 27.34
N PRO A 31 6.43 11.21 26.52
CA PRO A 31 5.20 10.80 25.87
C PRO A 31 5.50 9.84 24.70
N THR A 32 4.51 9.05 24.29
CA THR A 32 4.71 7.96 23.31
C THR A 32 5.11 8.44 21.93
N ASP A 33 4.62 9.61 21.50
CA ASP A 33 5.01 10.25 20.23
C ASP A 33 6.51 10.55 20.16
N VAL A 34 7.13 10.93 21.29
CA VAL A 34 8.59 11.14 21.39
C VAL A 34 9.35 9.82 21.46
N ILE A 35 8.82 8.81 22.16
CA ILE A 35 9.47 7.50 22.30
C ILE A 35 9.55 6.76 20.96
N PHE A 36 8.47 6.82 20.17
CA PHE A 36 8.36 6.16 18.87
C PHE A 36 8.81 7.04 17.70
N ASP A 37 9.49 8.16 17.97
CA ASP A 37 10.07 9.01 16.94
C ASP A 37 11.36 8.39 16.39
N GLY A 38 11.49 8.34 15.06
CA GLY A 38 12.65 7.79 14.36
C GLY A 38 12.52 6.32 13.92
N PRO A 39 13.65 5.63 13.65
CA PRO A 39 13.65 4.29 13.09
C PRO A 39 13.24 3.24 14.12
N LEU A 40 12.66 2.13 13.65
CA LEU A 40 12.33 1.00 14.52
C LEU A 40 13.61 0.31 15.00
N LEU A 41 13.89 0.42 16.31
CA LEU A 41 15.07 -0.16 16.92
C LEU A 41 14.85 -1.60 17.41
N GLU A 42 15.82 -2.47 17.17
CA GLU A 42 15.78 -3.86 17.64
C GLU A 42 16.07 -3.96 19.16
N ASN A 43 16.99 -3.13 19.64
CA ASN A 43 17.61 -3.26 20.97
C ASN A 43 16.99 -2.40 22.07
N GLY A 44 15.74 -1.94 21.91
CA GLY A 44 15.08 -0.99 22.82
C GLY A 44 15.14 0.44 22.30
N PHE A 45 14.82 1.41 23.15
CA PHE A 45 14.75 2.83 22.81
C PHE A 45 16.02 3.57 23.22
N ILE A 46 16.35 4.62 22.48
CA ILE A 46 17.51 5.48 22.78
C ILE A 46 16.96 6.87 23.13
N ASP A 47 17.45 7.44 24.23
CA ASP A 47 17.13 8.83 24.57
C ASP A 47 17.89 9.78 23.61
N THR A 48 17.15 10.58 22.85
CA THR A 48 17.70 11.50 21.83
C THR A 48 18.69 12.50 22.42
N GLU A 49 18.46 12.98 23.65
CA GLU A 49 19.39 13.90 24.31
C GLU A 49 20.68 13.20 24.75
N GLU A 50 20.60 11.94 25.17
CA GLU A 50 21.78 11.12 25.47
C GLU A 50 22.60 10.83 24.20
N LEU A 51 21.92 10.49 23.09
CA LEU A 51 22.56 10.26 21.79
C LEU A 51 23.24 11.54 21.26
N ARG A 52 22.65 12.72 21.48
CA ARG A 52 23.29 13.99 21.11
C ARG A 52 24.54 14.27 21.95
N LYS A 53 24.56 13.84 23.21
CA LYS A 53 25.70 13.98 24.11
C LYS A 53 26.81 12.95 23.86
N SER A 54 26.50 11.82 23.21
CA SER A 54 27.48 10.79 22.85
C SER A 54 28.28 11.09 21.57
N GLN A 55 28.16 12.29 21.02
CA GLN A 55 28.97 12.74 19.88
C GLN A 55 30.46 12.76 20.23
N LEU A 56 31.32 12.56 19.22
CA LEU A 56 32.77 12.59 19.41
C LEU A 56 33.20 13.93 20.00
N ARG A 57 33.93 13.86 21.12
CA ARG A 57 34.48 15.05 21.77
C ARG A 57 35.57 15.66 20.91
N LYS A 58 35.58 17.00 20.87
CA LYS A 58 36.65 17.80 20.24
C LYS A 58 37.75 18.17 21.22
N GLU A 59 37.43 18.18 22.51
CA GLU A 59 38.34 18.56 23.58
C GLU A 59 38.09 17.74 24.84
N VAL A 60 39.18 17.42 25.55
CA VAL A 60 39.20 16.72 26.83
C VAL A 60 39.72 17.71 27.87
N ARG A 61 38.90 18.03 28.87
CA ARG A 61 39.23 18.98 29.93
C ARG A 61 39.54 18.24 31.22
N LEU A 62 40.67 18.56 31.84
CA LEU A 62 41.07 17.96 33.12
C LEU A 62 40.04 18.25 34.24
N SER A 63 39.46 19.45 34.23
CA SER A 63 38.42 19.88 35.19
C SER A 63 37.20 18.97 35.20
N ASP A 64 36.78 18.50 34.02
CA ASP A 64 35.60 17.67 33.89
C ASP A 64 35.90 16.24 34.33
N ILE A 65 37.10 15.72 34.02
CA ILE A 65 37.56 14.42 34.51
C ILE A 65 37.58 14.41 36.04
N ILE A 66 38.11 15.48 36.66
CA ILE A 66 38.09 15.66 38.13
C ILE A 66 36.64 15.59 38.64
N SER A 67 35.73 16.34 38.02
CA SER A 67 34.31 16.34 38.39
C SER A 67 33.68 14.95 38.29
N GLU A 68 33.93 14.20 37.21
CA GLU A 68 33.37 12.85 37.03
C GLU A 68 33.97 11.83 38.02
N ILE A 69 35.28 11.91 38.30
CA ILE A 69 35.92 11.03 39.29
C ILE A 69 35.38 11.32 40.70
N MET A 70 35.16 12.59 41.05
CA MET A 70 34.63 13.01 42.36
C MET A 70 33.19 12.56 42.61
N LYS A 71 32.40 12.30 41.56
CA LYS A 71 31.05 11.72 41.68
C LYS A 71 31.06 10.22 42.04
N VAL A 72 32.20 9.53 41.93
CA VAL A 72 32.29 8.10 42.23
C VAL A 72 32.25 7.87 43.73
N ASP A 73 31.25 7.13 44.20
CA ASP A 73 31.13 6.74 45.61
C ASP A 73 32.42 6.14 46.18
N GLY A 74 32.97 6.82 47.18
CA GLY A 74 34.19 6.44 47.89
C GLY A 74 35.41 7.30 47.56
N VAL A 75 35.36 8.16 46.55
CA VAL A 75 36.37 9.20 46.31
C VAL A 75 36.00 10.44 47.13
N LYS A 76 36.92 10.89 48.00
CA LYS A 76 36.72 12.10 48.82
C LYS A 76 37.58 13.27 48.38
N GLU A 77 38.78 12.99 47.88
CA GLU A 77 39.78 13.97 47.49
C GLU A 77 40.66 13.37 46.39
N ILE A 78 41.16 14.22 45.49
CA ILE A 78 42.17 13.89 44.49
C ILE A 78 43.41 14.72 44.82
N HIS A 79 44.51 14.07 45.21
CA HIS A 79 45.75 14.77 45.59
C HIS A 79 46.49 15.35 44.38
N GLU A 80 46.62 14.57 43.30
CA GLU A 80 47.31 14.97 42.08
C GLU A 80 46.70 14.26 40.88
N ILE A 81 46.55 14.97 39.77
CA ILE A 81 46.07 14.42 38.50
C ILE A 81 46.67 15.22 37.33
N SER A 82 47.13 14.51 36.32
CA SER A 82 47.66 15.10 35.08
C SER A 82 47.14 14.31 33.89
N ILE A 83 46.99 15.00 32.76
CA ILE A 83 46.62 14.39 31.48
C ILE A 83 47.69 14.70 30.44
N ALA A 84 48.04 13.70 29.65
CA ALA A 84 48.97 13.83 28.54
C ALA A 84 48.54 12.89 27.40
N GLY A 85 48.84 13.27 26.16
CA GLY A 85 48.66 12.38 25.02
C GLY A 85 49.73 11.28 25.01
N CYS A 86 49.31 10.01 24.94
CA CYS A 86 50.25 8.89 24.77
C CYS A 86 50.92 8.91 23.39
N ASP A 87 50.26 9.46 22.38
CA ASP A 87 50.82 9.65 21.05
C ASP A 87 51.60 10.97 21.01
N GLN A 88 52.86 10.92 20.56
CA GLN A 88 53.71 12.12 20.32
C GLN A 88 53.14 13.09 19.26
N VAL A 89 51.97 12.77 18.70
CA VAL A 89 51.29 13.49 17.60
C VAL A 89 50.46 14.66 18.12
N ILE A 90 49.96 14.61 19.36
CA ILE A 90 49.06 15.64 19.89
C ILE A 90 49.88 16.79 20.49
N LYS A 91 49.82 17.98 19.88
CA LYS A 91 50.42 19.19 20.45
C LYS A 91 49.60 19.66 21.65
N GLN A 92 50.06 19.34 22.84
CA GLN A 92 49.50 19.86 24.08
C GLN A 92 49.93 21.32 24.26
N THR A 93 49.00 22.25 24.15
CA THR A 93 49.22 23.69 24.37
C THR A 93 49.04 24.08 25.84
N ASN A 94 48.34 23.28 26.64
CA ASN A 94 48.05 23.52 28.06
C ASN A 94 47.88 22.18 28.81
N ASP A 95 48.34 22.11 30.07
CA ASP A 95 48.23 20.92 30.93
C ASP A 95 46.78 20.55 31.29
N TRP A 96 45.84 21.49 31.10
CA TRP A 96 44.41 21.32 31.43
C TRP A 96 43.53 20.88 30.26
N LEU A 97 44.03 20.92 29.03
CA LEU A 97 43.22 20.74 27.82
C LEU A 97 43.96 19.94 26.74
N ILE A 98 43.31 18.89 26.25
CA ILE A 98 43.77 18.13 25.08
C ILE A 98 42.76 18.31 23.95
N CYS A 99 43.21 18.86 22.81
CA CYS A 99 42.41 19.00 21.60
C CYS A 99 42.50 17.71 20.76
N ILE A 100 41.36 17.18 20.32
CA ILE A 100 41.26 15.97 19.52
C ILE A 100 41.09 16.34 18.05
N GLU A 101 41.79 15.65 17.16
CA GLU A 101 41.61 15.82 15.72
C GLU A 101 40.21 15.39 15.27
N ASN A 102 39.66 16.08 14.26
CA ASN A 102 38.33 15.77 13.75
C ASN A 102 38.21 14.30 13.30
N GLY A 103 37.15 13.62 13.76
CA GLY A 103 36.87 12.23 13.41
C GLY A 103 37.65 11.18 14.22
N LYS A 104 38.47 11.59 15.21
CA LYS A 104 39.14 10.67 16.13
C LYS A 104 38.38 10.53 17.45
N LYS A 105 38.44 9.32 18.03
CA LYS A 105 37.90 8.99 19.35
C LYS A 105 39.03 8.95 20.37
N PRO A 106 38.92 9.64 21.52
CA PRO A 106 39.88 9.52 22.60
C PRO A 106 39.68 8.19 23.35
N GLU A 107 40.78 7.53 23.71
CA GLU A 107 40.79 6.30 24.50
C GLU A 107 41.80 6.43 25.64
N LEU A 108 41.50 5.77 26.76
CA LEU A 108 42.42 5.73 27.90
C LEU A 108 43.63 4.86 27.55
N CYS A 109 44.83 5.39 27.78
CA CYS A 109 46.07 4.70 27.46
C CYS A 109 46.44 3.65 28.52
N ASP A 110 46.99 2.50 28.09
CA ASP A 110 47.45 1.43 28.97
C ASP A 110 48.60 1.84 29.92
N LEU A 111 49.31 2.93 29.60
CA LEU A 111 50.38 3.50 30.42
C LEU A 111 49.86 4.39 31.57
N SER A 112 48.55 4.55 31.70
CA SER A 112 47.94 5.36 32.74
C SER A 112 48.20 4.76 34.13
N SER A 113 48.72 5.55 35.06
CA SER A 113 49.00 5.11 36.43
C SER A 113 47.98 5.66 37.42
N PHE A 114 47.49 4.79 38.31
CA PHE A 114 46.51 5.14 39.33
C PHE A 114 47.03 4.73 40.70
N SER A 115 46.98 5.65 41.67
CA SER A 115 47.34 5.37 43.06
C SER A 115 46.17 5.78 43.97
N TYR A 116 45.92 4.98 45.01
CA TYR A 116 44.81 5.20 45.94
C TYR A 116 45.31 5.12 47.38
N SER A 117 44.80 6.00 48.24
CA SER A 117 45.08 6.00 49.68
C SER A 117 43.78 5.91 50.48
N LYS A 118 43.82 5.23 51.64
CA LYS A 118 42.76 5.28 52.66
C LYS A 118 43.33 5.94 53.90
N GLY A 119 43.13 7.25 54.03
CA GLY A 119 43.86 8.05 55.03
C GLY A 119 45.34 8.12 54.64
N SER A 120 46.24 7.73 55.53
CA SER A 120 47.69 7.68 55.28
C SER A 120 48.20 6.36 54.68
N LEU A 121 47.32 5.37 54.46
CA LEU A 121 47.72 4.04 53.97
C LEU A 121 47.59 3.95 52.43
N PRO A 122 48.68 3.74 51.68
CA PRO A 122 48.61 3.46 50.25
C PRO A 122 48.01 2.07 50.00
N LEU A 123 47.12 1.97 49.00
CA LEU A 123 46.46 0.74 48.61
C LEU A 123 47.07 0.22 47.30
N ASN A 124 47.37 -1.08 47.26
CA ASN A 124 47.75 -1.74 46.03
C ASN A 124 46.52 -2.19 45.25
N ILE A 125 46.51 -1.91 43.94
CA ILE A 125 45.46 -2.35 43.02
C ILE A 125 45.70 -3.82 42.67
N ASN A 126 44.66 -4.63 42.74
CA ASN A 126 44.70 -6.02 42.28
C ASN A 126 44.01 -6.11 40.92
N ASP A 127 44.81 -6.14 39.85
CA ASP A 127 44.32 -6.06 38.48
C ASP A 127 43.36 -7.20 38.12
N LYS A 128 43.60 -8.43 38.64
CA LYS A 128 42.72 -9.57 38.39
C LYS A 128 41.31 -9.32 38.89
N LYS A 129 41.17 -8.82 40.13
CA LYS A 129 39.87 -8.47 40.70
C LYS A 129 39.23 -7.28 39.99
N VAL A 130 40.02 -6.30 39.55
CA VAL A 130 39.51 -5.15 38.78
C VAL A 130 38.88 -5.63 37.48
N GLN A 131 39.54 -6.53 36.75
CA GLN A 131 38.99 -7.13 35.53
C GLN A 131 37.70 -7.92 35.82
N GLU A 132 37.65 -8.71 36.90
CA GLU A 132 36.42 -9.40 37.32
C GLU A 132 35.26 -8.41 37.58
N TYR A 133 35.52 -7.28 38.24
CA TYR A 133 34.50 -6.24 38.46
C TYR A 133 34.08 -5.53 37.18
N LEU A 134 35.01 -5.24 36.26
CA LEU A 134 34.68 -4.66 34.95
C LEU A 134 33.79 -5.61 34.13
N ILE A 135 34.12 -6.90 34.12
CA ILE A 135 33.29 -7.93 33.48
C ILE A 135 31.90 -7.99 34.12
N THR A 136 31.82 -7.89 35.45
CA THR A 136 30.54 -7.89 36.17
C THR A 136 29.68 -6.68 35.79
N LEU A 137 30.26 -5.47 35.79
CA LEU A 137 29.58 -4.24 35.37
C LEU A 137 29.08 -4.31 33.93
N LYS A 138 29.88 -4.90 33.02
CA LYS A 138 29.49 -5.09 31.63
C LYS A 138 28.34 -6.09 31.50
N LYS A 139 28.37 -7.18 32.25
CA LYS A 139 27.26 -8.16 32.30
C LYS A 139 25.97 -7.54 32.81
N GLU A 140 26.04 -6.68 33.82
CA GLU A 140 24.87 -5.96 34.33
C GLU A 140 24.25 -5.07 33.23
N GLU A 141 25.07 -4.38 32.43
CA GLU A 141 24.60 -3.59 31.29
C GLU A 141 24.03 -4.43 30.16
N ASP A 142 24.66 -5.56 29.85
CA ASP A 142 24.14 -6.51 28.86
C ASP A 142 22.77 -7.04 29.27
N VAL A 143 22.56 -7.33 30.56
CA VAL A 143 21.26 -7.73 31.10
C VAL A 143 20.22 -6.62 30.96
N LEU A 144 20.57 -5.36 31.25
CA LEU A 144 19.67 -4.23 31.04
C LEU A 144 19.31 -4.04 29.57
N ARG A 145 20.29 -4.22 28.66
CA ARG A 145 20.06 -4.16 27.22
C ARG A 145 19.17 -5.30 26.72
N ASP A 146 19.31 -6.48 27.30
CA ASP A 146 18.43 -7.62 27.00
C ASP A 146 17.02 -7.44 27.55
N ASP A 147 16.85 -6.73 28.66
CA ASP A 147 15.54 -6.31 29.16
C ASP A 147 14.91 -5.25 28.26
N ALA A 148 15.70 -4.26 27.80
CA ALA A 148 15.25 -3.20 26.89
C ALA A 148 14.73 -3.73 25.54
N LYS A 149 15.21 -4.90 25.09
CA LYS A 149 14.69 -5.58 23.89
C LYS A 149 13.25 -6.07 24.04
N LYS A 150 12.80 -6.33 25.27
CA LYS A 150 11.49 -6.93 25.55
C LYS A 150 10.40 -5.86 25.60
N ASN A 151 9.17 -6.25 25.25
CA ASN A 151 7.95 -5.44 25.43
C ASN A 151 8.06 -4.01 24.84
N LYS A 152 8.40 -3.93 23.55
CA LYS A 152 8.50 -2.66 22.80
C LYS A 152 7.17 -2.13 22.28
N GLU A 153 6.09 -2.86 22.54
CA GLU A 153 4.73 -2.52 22.11
C GLU A 153 3.88 -2.14 23.32
N LEU A 154 2.94 -1.21 23.10
CA LEU A 154 1.93 -0.90 24.09
C LEU A 154 0.96 -2.07 24.20
N ALA A 155 0.72 -2.53 25.43
CA ALA A 155 -0.29 -3.55 25.66
C ALA A 155 -1.67 -2.99 25.30
N LEU A 156 -2.34 -3.61 24.32
CA LEU A 156 -3.72 -3.30 24.03
C LEU A 156 -4.59 -3.71 25.23
N PRO A 157 -5.48 -2.82 25.71
CA PRO A 157 -6.36 -3.14 26.83
C PRO A 157 -7.23 -4.35 26.45
N GLN A 158 -7.23 -5.37 27.30
CA GLN A 158 -8.08 -6.53 27.11
C GLN A 158 -9.49 -6.21 27.59
N GLY A 159 -10.48 -6.38 26.71
CA GLY A 159 -11.89 -6.23 27.05
C GLY A 159 -12.48 -7.50 27.65
N THR A 160 -13.52 -7.36 28.47
CA THR A 160 -14.36 -8.47 28.92
C THR A 160 -15.48 -8.69 27.91
N SER A 161 -15.63 -9.91 27.40
CA SER A 161 -16.74 -10.25 26.50
C SER A 161 -18.04 -10.36 27.28
N TYR A 162 -19.07 -9.68 26.82
CA TYR A 162 -20.44 -9.80 27.31
C TYR A 162 -21.34 -10.36 26.20
N ASP A 163 -22.39 -11.08 26.59
CA ASP A 163 -23.43 -11.52 25.67
C ASP A 163 -24.41 -10.37 25.41
N ILE A 164 -23.98 -9.41 24.60
CA ILE A 164 -24.72 -8.17 24.32
C ILE A 164 -25.90 -8.44 23.36
N GLY A 165 -25.82 -9.50 22.55
CA GLY A 165 -26.89 -9.84 21.59
C GLY A 165 -28.15 -10.40 22.26
N ASN A 166 -28.03 -10.98 23.46
CA ASN A 166 -29.13 -11.64 24.14
C ASN A 166 -30.23 -10.65 24.54
N TYR A 167 -31.42 -10.86 23.97
CA TYR A 167 -32.60 -10.04 24.22
C TYR A 167 -33.77 -10.90 24.74
N ALA A 168 -34.37 -10.44 25.84
CA ALA A 168 -35.61 -10.99 26.38
C ALA A 168 -36.78 -10.10 25.97
N THR A 169 -37.83 -10.72 25.41
CA THR A 169 -39.03 -10.00 24.95
C THR A 169 -39.70 -9.21 26.08
N ILE A 170 -40.04 -7.96 25.81
CA ILE A 170 -40.76 -7.10 26.77
C ILE A 170 -42.17 -7.64 27.06
N LEU A 171 -42.74 -8.43 26.14
CA LEU A 171 -44.08 -9.03 26.31
C LEU A 171 -44.16 -9.88 27.58
N ASN A 172 -43.06 -10.52 27.97
CA ASN A 172 -43.00 -11.37 29.16
C ASN A 172 -42.77 -10.58 30.47
N GLU A 173 -42.42 -9.28 30.38
CA GLU A 173 -42.23 -8.39 31.54
C GLU A 173 -43.52 -7.63 31.92
N PHE A 174 -44.55 -7.66 31.06
CA PHE A 174 -45.83 -7.03 31.37
C PHE A 174 -46.59 -7.77 32.47
N PRO A 175 -47.32 -7.06 33.35
CA PRO A 175 -48.14 -7.71 34.37
C PRO A 175 -49.14 -8.70 33.78
N ASP A 176 -49.33 -9.83 34.47
CA ASP A 176 -50.23 -10.91 34.06
C ASP A 176 -51.67 -10.45 33.76
N THR A 177 -52.10 -9.35 34.38
CA THR A 177 -53.41 -8.74 34.14
C THR A 177 -53.66 -8.42 32.67
N TYR A 178 -52.61 -8.10 31.90
CA TYR A 178 -52.73 -7.81 30.46
C TYR A 178 -52.85 -9.07 29.59
N GLY A 179 -52.46 -10.24 30.10
CA GLY A 179 -52.56 -11.51 29.37
C GLY A 179 -51.65 -11.62 28.14
N VAL A 180 -50.62 -10.75 28.04
CA VAL A 180 -49.69 -10.68 26.90
C VAL A 180 -48.43 -11.54 27.08
N GLY A 181 -48.05 -11.84 28.32
CA GLY A 181 -46.87 -12.66 28.62
C GLY A 181 -47.09 -14.16 28.42
N ILE A 182 -46.10 -14.95 28.87
CA ILE A 182 -46.04 -16.41 28.66
C ILE A 182 -47.21 -17.16 29.33
N THR A 183 -47.70 -16.63 30.46
CA THR A 183 -48.85 -17.10 31.24
C THR A 183 -50.15 -17.00 30.43
N GLY A 184 -50.28 -15.95 29.61
CA GLY A 184 -51.49 -15.63 28.85
C GLY A 184 -52.61 -15.09 29.74
N ILE A 185 -53.85 -15.10 29.25
CA ILE A 185 -55.00 -14.55 29.99
C ILE A 185 -55.30 -15.44 31.21
N ILE A 186 -55.25 -14.83 32.40
CA ILE A 186 -55.67 -15.42 33.67
C ILE A 186 -57.15 -15.11 33.90
N GLY A 187 -57.97 -16.15 34.13
CA GLY A 187 -59.43 -16.01 34.37
C GLY A 187 -60.30 -16.40 33.17
N ASP A 188 -61.49 -15.80 33.05
CA ASP A 188 -62.46 -16.10 31.99
C ASP A 188 -61.96 -15.65 30.61
N ARG A 189 -61.98 -16.60 29.67
CA ARG A 189 -61.61 -16.37 28.26
C ARG A 189 -62.85 -16.03 27.44
N THR A 190 -63.21 -14.75 27.41
CA THR A 190 -64.21 -14.25 26.45
C THR A 190 -63.52 -13.93 25.11
N PRO A 191 -64.21 -14.10 23.97
CA PRO A 191 -63.67 -13.73 22.65
C PRO A 191 -63.18 -12.28 22.59
N GLU A 192 -63.90 -11.37 23.27
CA GLU A 192 -63.53 -9.96 23.39
C GLU A 192 -62.20 -9.77 24.15
N ARG A 193 -61.99 -10.50 25.25
CA ARG A 193 -60.75 -10.41 26.04
C ARG A 193 -59.57 -10.96 25.27
N GLU A 194 -59.77 -12.05 24.53
CA GLU A 194 -58.76 -12.62 23.65
C GLU A 194 -58.38 -11.66 22.51
N ALA A 195 -59.36 -10.98 21.90
CA ALA A 195 -59.12 -9.99 20.86
C ALA A 195 -58.31 -8.78 21.37
N LEU A 196 -58.66 -8.24 22.55
CA LEU A 196 -57.91 -7.13 23.17
C LEU A 196 -56.47 -7.52 23.52
N ALA A 197 -56.26 -8.72 24.05
CA ALA A 197 -54.92 -9.22 24.34
C ALA A 197 -54.08 -9.41 23.06
N LYS A 198 -54.70 -9.92 21.97
CA LYS A 198 -54.05 -10.05 20.66
C LYS A 198 -53.68 -8.69 20.05
N GLN A 199 -54.58 -7.71 20.13
CA GLN A 199 -54.30 -6.33 19.67
C GLN A 199 -53.12 -5.71 20.42
N MET A 200 -53.08 -5.86 21.75
CA MET A 200 -51.98 -5.31 22.54
C MET A 200 -50.66 -6.06 22.30
N LYS A 201 -50.69 -7.39 22.16
CA LYS A 201 -49.52 -8.17 21.73
C LYS A 201 -48.99 -7.66 20.39
N ALA A 202 -49.85 -7.52 19.38
CA ALA A 202 -49.46 -7.04 18.06
C ALA A 202 -48.84 -5.63 18.11
N TYR A 203 -49.44 -4.72 18.90
CA TYR A 203 -48.90 -3.38 19.11
C TYR A 203 -47.50 -3.38 19.73
N LEU A 204 -47.29 -4.18 20.78
CA LEU A 204 -46.01 -4.27 21.49
C LEU A 204 -44.92 -4.96 20.67
N LEU A 205 -45.29 -5.94 19.84
CA LEU A 205 -44.37 -6.72 19.02
C LEU A 205 -43.56 -5.85 18.04
N PHE A 206 -44.15 -4.76 17.55
CA PHE A 206 -43.44 -3.77 16.73
C PHE A 206 -42.24 -3.16 17.48
N PHE A 207 -42.45 -2.69 18.72
CA PHE A 207 -41.38 -2.11 19.54
C PHE A 207 -40.38 -3.17 20.00
N ASP A 208 -40.86 -4.38 20.29
CA ASP A 208 -40.06 -5.52 20.71
C ASP A 208 -39.05 -5.90 19.61
N GLN A 209 -39.46 -5.90 18.34
CA GLN A 209 -38.57 -6.16 17.21
C GLN A 209 -37.53 -5.05 17.01
N ILE A 210 -37.89 -3.78 17.22
CA ILE A 210 -36.93 -2.66 17.17
C ILE A 210 -35.84 -2.84 18.22
N LEU A 211 -36.22 -3.20 19.45
CA LEU A 211 -35.29 -3.45 20.54
C LEU A 211 -34.41 -4.68 20.26
N ALA A 212 -35.00 -5.78 19.79
CA ALA A 212 -34.26 -6.97 19.39
C ALA A 212 -33.21 -6.64 18.31
N GLY A 213 -33.60 -5.87 17.28
CA GLY A 213 -32.71 -5.37 16.25
C GLY A 213 -31.60 -4.47 16.80
N TYR A 214 -31.88 -3.60 17.77
CA TYR A 214 -30.86 -2.78 18.42
C TYR A 214 -29.78 -3.62 19.12
N PHE A 215 -30.16 -4.64 19.90
CA PHE A 215 -29.19 -5.52 20.57
C PHE A 215 -28.38 -6.34 19.56
N LYS A 216 -29.01 -6.78 18.46
CA LYS A 216 -28.29 -7.45 17.37
C LYS A 216 -27.26 -6.53 16.70
N HIS A 217 -27.63 -5.27 16.46
CA HIS A 217 -26.68 -4.28 15.96
C HIS A 217 -25.49 -4.10 16.92
N LEU A 218 -25.74 -3.96 18.22
CA LEU A 218 -24.70 -3.81 19.22
C LEU A 218 -23.72 -5.00 19.22
N GLU A 219 -24.22 -6.22 19.06
CA GLU A 219 -23.40 -7.42 18.90
C GLU A 219 -22.46 -7.29 17.69
N LYS A 220 -22.98 -6.77 16.57
CA LYS A 220 -22.29 -6.66 15.28
C LYS A 220 -21.44 -5.39 15.09
N VAL A 221 -21.49 -4.41 15.99
CA VAL A 221 -20.70 -3.16 15.88
C VAL A 221 -19.22 -3.41 15.64
N LYS A 222 -18.63 -4.40 16.34
CA LYS A 222 -17.21 -4.75 16.18
C LYS A 222 -16.89 -5.19 14.74
N GLU A 223 -17.80 -5.94 14.13
CA GLU A 223 -17.61 -6.46 12.77
C GLU A 223 -17.86 -5.33 11.74
N VAL A 224 -18.85 -4.47 11.97
CA VAL A 224 -19.13 -3.28 11.13
C VAL A 224 -17.97 -2.29 11.12
N LEU A 225 -17.32 -2.05 12.27
CA LEU A 225 -16.17 -1.15 12.38
C LEU A 225 -14.82 -1.83 12.06
N SER A 226 -14.82 -3.11 11.72
CA SER A 226 -13.61 -3.84 11.37
C SER A 226 -13.17 -3.50 9.95
N ILE A 227 -11.86 -3.44 9.69
CA ILE A 227 -11.30 -3.31 8.34
C ILE A 227 -11.48 -4.60 7.53
N ASN A 228 -11.46 -5.76 8.20
CA ASN A 228 -11.55 -7.08 7.57
C ASN A 228 -13.00 -7.56 7.50
N GLY A 229 -13.91 -6.71 7.04
CA GLY A 229 -15.34 -7.04 6.99
C GLY A 229 -15.64 -8.03 5.86
N SER A 230 -16.12 -9.22 6.20
CA SER A 230 -16.80 -10.11 5.24
C SER A 230 -18.31 -9.87 5.20
N LEU A 231 -18.80 -8.97 6.07
CA LEU A 231 -20.21 -8.63 6.16
C LEU A 231 -20.60 -7.75 4.98
N LYS A 232 -21.49 -8.29 4.15
CA LYS A 232 -22.11 -7.54 3.06
C LYS A 232 -23.18 -6.57 3.55
N ARG A 233 -23.83 -6.85 4.69
CA ARG A 233 -24.91 -6.04 5.26
C ARG A 233 -24.44 -5.12 6.39
N THR A 234 -25.14 -4.02 6.60
CA THR A 234 -24.86 -3.06 7.68
C THR A 234 -26.01 -2.93 8.68
N TYR A 235 -27.20 -3.41 8.33
CA TYR A 235 -28.29 -3.62 9.27
C TYR A 235 -28.42 -5.10 9.66
N PHE A 236 -28.86 -5.33 10.90
CA PHE A 236 -29.01 -6.65 11.50
C PHE A 236 -30.27 -6.71 12.36
N THR A 237 -30.91 -7.87 12.33
CA THR A 237 -32.03 -8.17 13.22
C THR A 237 -31.87 -9.56 13.83
N GLN A 238 -32.60 -9.82 14.91
CA GLN A 238 -32.69 -11.15 15.49
C GLN A 238 -34.14 -11.57 15.67
N THR A 239 -34.34 -12.87 15.77
CA THR A 239 -35.67 -13.47 15.97
C THR A 239 -36.16 -13.26 17.39
N LEU A 240 -37.43 -12.90 17.55
CA LEU A 240 -38.06 -12.82 18.86
C LEU A 240 -38.37 -14.23 19.39
N LYS A 241 -37.80 -14.56 20.55
CA LYS A 241 -37.93 -15.88 21.19
C LYS A 241 -39.00 -15.84 22.29
N ASN A 242 -39.58 -17.01 22.59
CA ASN A 242 -40.48 -17.22 23.73
C ASN A 242 -41.79 -16.41 23.73
N ILE A 243 -42.39 -16.17 22.55
CA ILE A 243 -43.71 -15.52 22.42
C ILE A 243 -44.81 -16.55 22.14
N LYS A 244 -45.80 -16.64 23.03
CA LYS A 244 -46.94 -17.56 22.89
C LYS A 244 -47.97 -17.04 21.91
N GLY A 245 -48.31 -17.85 20.90
CA GLY A 245 -49.27 -17.51 19.84
C GLY A 245 -48.71 -16.57 18.77
N PHE A 246 -47.38 -16.53 18.60
CA PHE A 246 -46.72 -15.66 17.62
C PHE A 246 -47.19 -15.93 16.18
N ASP A 247 -47.36 -17.19 15.80
CA ASP A 247 -47.78 -17.60 14.44
C ASP A 247 -49.21 -17.16 14.08
N GLU A 248 -50.02 -16.80 15.08
CA GLU A 248 -51.36 -16.26 14.87
C GLU A 248 -51.35 -14.75 14.59
N LEU A 249 -50.23 -14.06 14.84
CA LEU A 249 -50.10 -12.60 14.75
C LEU A 249 -49.27 -12.15 13.54
N VAL A 250 -48.25 -12.93 13.15
CA VAL A 250 -47.32 -12.56 12.08
C VAL A 250 -47.18 -13.72 11.09
N SER A 251 -47.43 -13.44 9.81
CA SER A 251 -47.19 -14.37 8.69
C SER A 251 -45.90 -14.02 7.96
N GLY A 252 -45.16 -15.01 7.47
CA GLY A 252 -43.94 -14.78 6.68
C GLY A 252 -42.70 -14.38 7.48
N TYR A 253 -42.70 -14.64 8.79
CA TYR A 253 -41.56 -14.38 9.67
C TYR A 253 -40.69 -15.63 9.80
N ASP A 254 -39.45 -15.57 9.31
CA ASP A 254 -38.49 -16.67 9.47
C ASP A 254 -37.94 -16.68 10.90
N LYS A 255 -38.19 -17.76 11.64
CA LYS A 255 -37.72 -17.95 13.02
C LYS A 255 -36.41 -18.71 13.11
N ASN A 256 -36.00 -19.37 12.03
CA ASN A 256 -34.85 -20.28 12.03
C ASN A 256 -33.62 -19.60 11.43
N ASP A 257 -33.82 -18.60 10.58
CA ASP A 257 -32.78 -17.92 9.84
C ASP A 257 -32.85 -16.40 10.07
N GLU A 258 -31.96 -15.88 10.94
CA GLU A 258 -31.85 -14.46 11.25
C GLU A 258 -31.40 -13.64 10.04
N ASP A 259 -30.65 -14.24 9.12
CA ASP A 259 -30.14 -13.54 7.95
C ASP A 259 -31.27 -13.29 6.95
N LYS A 260 -32.11 -14.30 6.66
CA LYS A 260 -33.32 -14.12 5.85
C LYS A 260 -34.32 -13.16 6.45
N LEU A 261 -34.46 -13.20 7.78
CA LEU A 261 -35.32 -12.26 8.48
C LEU A 261 -34.80 -10.82 8.32
N THR A 262 -33.49 -10.63 8.44
CA THR A 262 -32.86 -9.32 8.22
C THR A 262 -33.11 -8.85 6.79
N ASP A 263 -32.92 -9.72 5.80
CA ASP A 263 -33.13 -9.37 4.38
C ASP A 263 -34.58 -8.95 4.15
N SER A 264 -35.55 -9.74 4.64
CA SER A 264 -36.98 -9.41 4.52
C SER A 264 -37.40 -8.08 5.15
N LEU A 265 -36.68 -7.59 6.17
CA LEU A 265 -37.03 -6.38 6.93
C LEU A 265 -36.23 -5.15 6.51
N TYR A 266 -34.97 -5.33 6.11
CA TYR A 266 -34.01 -4.25 5.95
C TYR A 266 -33.34 -4.19 4.58
N GLU A 267 -33.46 -5.18 3.70
CA GLU A 267 -32.75 -5.20 2.40
C GLU A 267 -33.00 -3.92 1.59
N GLU A 268 -34.26 -3.49 1.45
CA GLU A 268 -34.59 -2.25 0.71
C GLU A 268 -34.09 -0.95 1.38
N LEU A 269 -33.76 -1.02 2.68
CA LEU A 269 -33.31 0.11 3.50
C LEU A 269 -31.79 0.11 3.71
N ASP A 270 -31.12 -1.02 3.47
CA ASP A 270 -29.70 -1.21 3.72
C ASP A 270 -28.89 -0.84 2.48
N ASN A 271 -28.55 0.45 2.34
CA ASN A 271 -27.49 0.84 1.42
C ASN A 271 -26.12 0.47 2.01
N SER A 272 -25.83 -0.83 2.00
CA SER A 272 -24.71 -1.42 2.71
C SER A 272 -23.36 -0.89 2.22
N VAL A 273 -23.22 -0.74 0.90
CA VAL A 273 -22.02 -0.27 0.23
C VAL A 273 -21.72 1.20 0.58
N GLU A 274 -22.73 2.07 0.55
CA GLU A 274 -22.57 3.49 0.91
C GLU A 274 -22.18 3.64 2.39
N ARG A 275 -22.90 2.97 3.29
CA ARG A 275 -22.60 3.02 4.74
C ARG A 275 -21.23 2.44 5.06
N ARG A 276 -20.84 1.35 4.39
CA ARG A 276 -19.51 0.77 4.55
C ARG A 276 -18.42 1.72 4.07
N ASN A 277 -18.66 2.43 2.97
CA ASN A 277 -17.74 3.49 2.51
C ASN A 277 -17.56 4.60 3.54
N GLU A 278 -18.63 5.08 4.18
CA GLU A 278 -18.54 6.09 5.26
C GLU A 278 -17.71 5.60 6.45
N VAL A 279 -17.89 4.33 6.86
CA VAL A 279 -17.11 3.72 7.94
C VAL A 279 -15.62 3.66 7.55
N LEU A 280 -15.30 3.22 6.34
CA LEU A 280 -13.91 3.17 5.87
C LEU A 280 -13.30 4.57 5.77
N ASP A 281 -14.05 5.57 5.30
CA ASP A 281 -13.59 6.96 5.26
C ASP A 281 -13.30 7.50 6.67
N HIS A 282 -14.15 7.17 7.65
CA HIS A 282 -13.88 7.49 9.05
C HIS A 282 -12.57 6.84 9.53
N LEU A 283 -12.34 5.55 9.22
CA LEU A 283 -11.13 4.85 9.63
C LEU A 283 -9.86 5.40 8.94
N ILE A 284 -9.95 5.73 7.65
CA ILE A 284 -8.87 6.34 6.86
C ILE A 284 -8.53 7.74 7.42
N SER A 285 -9.55 8.52 7.79
CA SER A 285 -9.37 9.89 8.30
C SER A 285 -8.57 9.95 9.61
N ARG A 286 -8.56 8.86 10.42
CA ARG A 286 -7.72 8.77 11.62
C ARG A 286 -6.23 8.87 11.33
N PHE A 287 -5.83 8.56 10.10
CA PHE A 287 -4.47 8.65 9.60
C PHE A 287 -4.22 9.89 8.74
N ALA A 288 -5.18 10.84 8.72
CA ALA A 288 -5.14 12.05 7.90
C ALA A 288 -5.01 11.78 6.39
N GLU A 289 -5.54 10.65 5.91
CA GLU A 289 -5.57 10.28 4.50
C GLU A 289 -6.98 10.54 3.91
N THR A 290 -7.09 10.71 2.59
CA THR A 290 -8.38 10.95 1.91
C THR A 290 -8.46 10.24 0.56
N PHE A 291 -9.61 9.61 0.27
CA PHE A 291 -9.89 8.91 -0.99
C PHE A 291 -10.96 9.61 -1.86
N SER A 292 -11.31 10.86 -1.54
CA SER A 292 -12.43 11.58 -2.18
C SER A 292 -12.22 11.76 -3.69
N ASP A 293 -11.06 12.28 -4.09
CA ASP A 293 -10.73 12.51 -5.51
C ASP A 293 -10.72 11.20 -6.30
N TYR A 294 -10.12 10.15 -5.73
CA TYR A 294 -10.14 8.81 -6.30
C TYR A 294 -11.56 8.28 -6.49
N THR A 295 -12.41 8.40 -5.46
CA THR A 295 -13.79 7.92 -5.50
C THR A 295 -14.60 8.65 -6.57
N PHE A 296 -14.45 9.98 -6.67
CA PHE A 296 -15.12 10.78 -7.69
C PHE A 296 -14.72 10.37 -9.11
N LEU A 297 -13.41 10.21 -9.36
CA LEU A 297 -12.91 9.77 -10.66
C LEU A 297 -13.38 8.36 -11.00
N MET A 298 -13.36 7.43 -10.04
CA MET A 298 -13.87 6.09 -10.27
C MET A 298 -15.35 6.12 -10.64
N LYS A 299 -16.18 6.89 -9.94
CA LYS A 299 -17.60 7.09 -10.28
C LYS A 299 -17.80 7.68 -11.67
N SER A 300 -16.96 8.62 -12.09
CA SER A 300 -16.98 9.17 -13.45
C SER A 300 -16.59 8.14 -14.50
N LEU A 301 -15.63 7.26 -14.20
CA LEU A 301 -15.08 6.28 -15.13
C LEU A 301 -15.91 5.01 -15.26
N TYR A 302 -16.46 4.47 -14.17
CA TYR A 302 -17.24 3.22 -14.21
C TYR A 302 -18.70 3.35 -13.73
N GLY A 303 -19.19 4.55 -13.44
CA GLY A 303 -20.57 4.76 -12.99
C GLY A 303 -20.80 4.38 -11.51
N LYS A 304 -22.07 4.16 -11.15
CA LYS A 304 -22.49 4.00 -9.74
C LYS A 304 -22.01 2.70 -9.09
N SER A 305 -21.85 1.60 -9.83
CA SER A 305 -21.38 0.30 -9.34
C SER A 305 -19.88 0.22 -9.05
N THR A 306 -19.20 1.37 -9.04
CA THR A 306 -17.78 1.52 -8.65
C THR A 306 -17.57 1.40 -7.15
N ASP A 307 -18.62 1.57 -6.36
CA ASP A 307 -18.49 1.68 -4.92
C ASP A 307 -17.92 0.39 -4.30
N GLU A 308 -18.19 -0.79 -4.86
CA GLU A 308 -17.56 -2.05 -4.44
C GLU A 308 -16.04 -2.06 -4.68
N ILE A 309 -15.58 -1.56 -5.83
CA ILE A 309 -14.15 -1.52 -6.19
C ILE A 309 -13.44 -0.51 -5.30
N VAL A 310 -14.04 0.66 -5.09
CA VAL A 310 -13.52 1.70 -4.21
C VAL A 310 -13.41 1.18 -2.78
N LEU A 311 -14.45 0.50 -2.29
CA LEU A 311 -14.49 -0.13 -0.97
C LEU A 311 -13.35 -1.14 -0.82
N ASN A 312 -13.17 -2.07 -1.77
CA ASN A 312 -12.09 -3.04 -1.73
C ASN A 312 -10.70 -2.38 -1.74
N ASN A 313 -10.53 -1.28 -2.50
CA ASN A 313 -9.28 -0.54 -2.54
C ASN A 313 -8.99 0.21 -1.22
N LYS A 314 -10.01 0.82 -0.61
CA LYS A 314 -9.94 1.43 0.72
C LYS A 314 -9.59 0.39 1.80
N GLU A 315 -10.23 -0.77 1.76
CA GLU A 315 -9.91 -1.87 2.67
C GLU A 315 -8.48 -2.37 2.51
N THR A 316 -8.04 -2.58 1.27
CA THR A 316 -6.67 -3.04 0.98
C THR A 316 -5.64 -2.01 1.45
N PHE A 317 -5.90 -0.71 1.22
CA PHE A 317 -5.06 0.37 1.71
C PHE A 317 -4.94 0.37 3.23
N LEU A 318 -6.06 0.23 3.96
CA LEU A 318 -6.06 0.14 5.43
C LEU A 318 -5.36 -1.12 5.95
N LYS A 319 -5.56 -2.28 5.32
CA LYS A 319 -4.90 -3.54 5.69
C LYS A 319 -3.38 -3.44 5.55
N GLU A 320 -2.90 -2.76 4.52
CA GLU A 320 -1.47 -2.59 4.24
C GLU A 320 -0.86 -1.31 4.86
N TYR A 321 -1.66 -0.48 5.53
CA TYR A 321 -1.30 0.89 5.92
C TYR A 321 0.00 0.97 6.72
N THR A 322 0.23 0.04 7.65
CA THR A 322 1.47 -0.01 8.45
C THR A 322 2.71 -0.02 7.56
N SER A 323 2.71 -0.81 6.49
CA SER A 323 3.83 -0.85 5.53
C SER A 323 3.85 0.38 4.63
N LEU A 324 2.69 0.87 4.18
CA LEU A 324 2.60 2.04 3.29
C LEU A 324 3.06 3.33 3.98
N SER A 325 2.85 3.43 5.30
CA SER A 325 3.29 4.57 6.09
C SER A 325 4.75 4.43 6.51
N LYS A 326 5.12 3.32 7.17
CA LYS A 326 6.46 3.10 7.71
C LYS A 326 7.53 3.08 6.62
N ASP A 327 7.26 2.41 5.51
CA ASP A 327 8.25 2.15 4.48
C ASP A 327 8.26 3.23 3.40
N ARG A 328 7.57 4.37 3.58
CA ARG A 328 7.41 5.43 2.55
C ARG A 328 8.73 5.88 1.91
N GLY A 329 9.78 6.07 2.73
CA GLY A 329 11.11 6.46 2.29
C GLY A 329 12.06 5.31 1.95
N LEU A 330 11.58 4.07 1.94
CA LEU A 330 12.39 2.88 1.65
C LEU A 330 12.68 2.80 0.14
N GLY A 331 13.95 2.76 -0.23
CA GLY A 331 14.39 2.52 -1.60
C GLY A 331 14.39 1.03 -1.97
N TYR A 332 14.60 0.73 -3.25
CA TYR A 332 14.72 -0.64 -3.75
C TYR A 332 15.87 -1.41 -3.05
N ASN A 333 15.59 -2.62 -2.54
CA ASN A 333 16.62 -3.44 -1.92
C ASN A 333 17.45 -4.18 -2.99
N TYR A 334 18.58 -3.60 -3.39
CA TYR A 334 19.50 -4.17 -4.37
C TYR A 334 20.46 -5.22 -3.78
N THR A 335 20.34 -5.60 -2.50
CA THR A 335 21.20 -6.63 -1.87
C THR A 335 20.67 -8.05 -2.02
N LEU A 336 19.40 -8.20 -2.42
CA LEU A 336 18.76 -9.50 -2.66
C LEU A 336 19.21 -10.05 -4.01
N ASN A 337 19.83 -11.24 -4.00
CA ASN A 337 20.57 -11.80 -5.14
C ASN A 337 19.92 -13.03 -5.78
N ALA A 338 18.81 -13.54 -5.26
CA ALA A 338 18.09 -14.63 -5.90
C ALA A 338 17.29 -14.10 -7.10
N ASP A 339 17.20 -14.89 -8.19
CA ASP A 339 16.43 -14.48 -9.38
C ASP A 339 14.94 -14.31 -9.08
N THR A 340 14.43 -15.00 -8.06
CA THR A 340 13.07 -14.86 -7.53
C THR A 340 12.85 -13.57 -6.74
N ASP A 341 13.90 -12.84 -6.38
CA ASP A 341 13.82 -11.59 -5.59
C ASP A 341 13.86 -10.33 -6.47
N VAL A 342 14.21 -10.48 -7.75
CA VAL A 342 14.43 -9.38 -8.70
C VAL A 342 13.20 -9.09 -9.57
N TRP A 343 12.49 -10.12 -10.02
CA TRP A 343 11.34 -9.96 -10.92
C TRP A 343 10.15 -10.83 -10.50
N ASN A 344 8.94 -10.34 -10.75
CA ASN A 344 7.67 -10.81 -10.20
C ASN A 344 7.63 -10.76 -8.66
N THR A 345 8.16 -9.69 -8.07
CA THR A 345 8.32 -9.56 -6.61
C THR A 345 7.66 -8.32 -6.04
N THR A 346 7.58 -8.29 -4.71
CA THR A 346 7.16 -7.12 -3.92
C THR A 346 8.34 -6.26 -3.48
N ASN A 347 9.56 -6.56 -3.91
CA ASN A 347 10.76 -5.75 -3.67
C ASN A 347 10.72 -4.51 -4.56
N ILE A 348 9.93 -3.51 -4.16
CA ILE A 348 9.78 -2.23 -4.84
C ILE A 348 10.02 -1.10 -3.84
N SER A 349 10.26 0.11 -4.35
CA SER A 349 10.36 1.29 -3.47
C SER A 349 9.05 1.53 -2.71
N GLY A 350 9.15 2.02 -1.48
CA GLY A 350 7.97 2.31 -0.65
C GLY A 350 7.07 3.38 -1.24
N ALA A 351 7.65 4.40 -1.88
CA ALA A 351 6.91 5.41 -2.63
C ALA A 351 6.10 4.77 -3.78
N GLN A 352 6.70 3.87 -4.56
CA GLN A 352 5.99 3.14 -5.63
C GLN A 352 4.83 2.31 -5.07
N LYS A 353 5.04 1.60 -3.95
CA LYS A 353 3.99 0.81 -3.29
C LYS A 353 2.81 1.67 -2.85
N ARG A 354 3.10 2.81 -2.21
CA ARG A 354 2.10 3.75 -1.71
C ARG A 354 1.33 4.44 -2.83
N ILE A 355 2.03 4.95 -3.84
CA ILE A 355 1.41 5.53 -5.05
C ILE A 355 0.49 4.49 -5.70
N ALA A 356 0.95 3.25 -5.88
CA ALA A 356 0.14 2.20 -6.48
C ALA A 356 -1.20 2.00 -5.74
N ARG A 357 -1.19 1.98 -4.41
CA ARG A 357 -2.42 1.82 -3.60
C ARG A 357 -3.33 3.06 -3.65
N LEU A 358 -2.79 4.27 -3.65
CA LEU A 358 -3.57 5.51 -3.79
C LEU A 358 -4.23 5.67 -5.18
N LEU A 359 -3.61 5.09 -6.21
CA LEU A 359 -4.19 5.00 -7.56
C LEU A 359 -5.16 3.82 -7.70
N GLY A 360 -5.33 2.98 -6.67
CA GLY A 360 -6.13 1.76 -6.73
C GLY A 360 -5.57 0.72 -7.71
N ILE A 361 -4.24 0.66 -7.90
CA ILE A 361 -3.59 -0.39 -8.68
C ILE A 361 -3.63 -1.68 -7.85
N LYS A 362 -4.31 -2.71 -8.41
CA LYS A 362 -4.52 -3.99 -7.75
C LYS A 362 -3.21 -4.73 -7.50
N ASN A 363 -2.35 -4.77 -8.51
CA ASN A 363 -1.07 -5.47 -8.47
C ASN A 363 0.11 -4.50 -8.72
N TYR A 364 0.87 -4.21 -7.66
CA TYR A 364 2.06 -3.36 -7.74
C TYR A 364 3.36 -4.15 -7.94
N THR A 365 3.32 -5.48 -8.08
CA THR A 365 4.55 -6.28 -8.21
C THR A 365 5.33 -5.91 -9.46
N GLN A 366 6.65 -6.01 -9.34
CA GLN A 366 7.61 -5.73 -10.39
C GLN A 366 7.54 -6.83 -11.46
N ARG A 367 6.62 -6.72 -12.42
CA ARG A 367 6.31 -7.76 -13.43
C ARG A 367 6.28 -7.18 -14.84
N ASN A 368 6.12 -8.03 -15.86
CA ASN A 368 5.86 -7.57 -17.22
C ASN A 368 4.42 -7.06 -17.36
N LEU A 369 4.26 -5.81 -17.77
CA LEU A 369 3.00 -5.16 -18.11
C LEU A 369 2.77 -5.14 -19.63
N SER A 370 3.84 -5.24 -20.43
CA SER A 370 3.75 -5.35 -21.89
C SER A 370 2.96 -6.58 -22.38
N GLN A 371 2.96 -7.66 -21.59
CA GLN A 371 2.21 -8.87 -21.85
C GLN A 371 0.78 -8.72 -21.30
N SER A 372 -0.10 -8.12 -22.10
CA SER A 372 -1.50 -7.95 -21.74
C SER A 372 -2.32 -9.24 -21.94
N PRO A 373 -3.30 -9.53 -21.06
CA PRO A 373 -4.34 -10.54 -21.33
C PRO A 373 -5.24 -10.18 -22.53
N VAL A 374 -5.20 -8.94 -22.99
CA VAL A 374 -5.93 -8.46 -24.17
C VAL A 374 -5.07 -8.63 -25.42
N SER A 375 -5.66 -9.22 -26.46
CA SER A 375 -5.05 -9.37 -27.77
C SER A 375 -5.91 -8.70 -28.84
N ILE A 376 -5.35 -7.71 -29.54
CA ILE A 376 -5.96 -7.10 -30.73
C ILE A 376 -5.40 -7.80 -31.96
N ILE A 377 -6.29 -8.35 -32.77
CA ILE A 377 -5.98 -9.14 -33.95
C ILE A 377 -6.31 -8.32 -35.18
N LYS A 378 -5.27 -8.05 -35.98
CA LYS A 378 -5.38 -7.40 -37.28
C LYS A 378 -5.52 -8.45 -38.38
N THR A 379 -6.67 -8.50 -39.03
CA THR A 379 -6.95 -9.33 -40.20
C THR A 379 -7.07 -8.46 -41.45
N ALA A 380 -6.83 -9.02 -42.63
CA ALA A 380 -7.18 -8.34 -43.88
C ALA A 380 -8.54 -8.87 -44.35
N ASN A 381 -9.49 -7.98 -44.63
CA ASN A 381 -10.73 -8.38 -45.30
C ASN A 381 -10.45 -8.82 -46.75
N THR A 382 -11.44 -9.44 -47.39
CA THR A 382 -11.42 -9.87 -48.80
C THR A 382 -11.05 -8.77 -49.81
N GLY A 383 -11.14 -7.49 -49.41
CA GLY A 383 -10.71 -6.32 -50.19
C GLY A 383 -9.35 -5.72 -49.80
N GLY A 384 -8.53 -6.42 -49.02
CA GLY A 384 -7.18 -5.98 -48.61
C GLY A 384 -7.13 -4.86 -47.56
N LYS A 385 -8.29 -4.37 -47.09
CA LYS A 385 -8.36 -3.38 -45.99
C LYS A 385 -8.15 -4.05 -44.64
N PRO A 386 -7.35 -3.46 -43.73
CA PRO A 386 -7.15 -4.01 -42.40
C PRO A 386 -8.43 -3.88 -41.57
N THR A 387 -8.80 -4.98 -40.91
CA THR A 387 -9.85 -5.07 -39.91
C THR A 387 -9.27 -5.51 -38.59
N TYR A 388 -9.85 -5.02 -37.50
CA TYR A 388 -9.40 -5.26 -36.14
C TYR A 388 -10.51 -5.97 -35.37
N THR A 389 -10.13 -7.04 -34.68
CA THR A 389 -10.96 -7.75 -33.71
C THR A 389 -10.17 -7.87 -32.42
N TRP A 390 -10.83 -8.11 -31.29
CA TRP A 390 -10.13 -8.24 -30.01
C TRP A 390 -10.62 -9.45 -29.23
N LYS A 391 -9.73 -9.99 -28.39
CA LYS A 391 -10.00 -11.10 -27.48
C LYS A 391 -9.35 -10.83 -26.13
N ILE A 392 -10.00 -11.24 -25.06
CA ILE A 392 -9.47 -11.19 -23.70
C ILE A 392 -9.28 -12.63 -23.23
N LYS A 393 -8.12 -12.91 -22.66
CA LYS A 393 -7.75 -14.20 -22.08
C LYS A 393 -7.72 -14.12 -20.56
N ASP A 394 -8.08 -15.20 -19.88
CA ASP A 394 -7.84 -15.34 -18.44
C ASP A 394 -6.37 -15.67 -18.13
N ALA A 395 -6.05 -15.81 -16.84
CA ALA A 395 -4.72 -16.20 -16.38
C ALA A 395 -4.28 -17.60 -16.86
N ALA A 396 -5.23 -18.47 -17.23
CA ALA A 396 -4.96 -19.79 -17.80
C ALA A 396 -4.79 -19.76 -19.33
N GLY A 397 -4.91 -18.59 -19.97
CA GLY A 397 -4.82 -18.41 -21.42
C GLY A 397 -6.11 -18.75 -22.18
N SER A 398 -7.21 -19.05 -21.49
CA SER A 398 -8.51 -19.34 -22.10
C SER A 398 -9.21 -18.05 -22.50
N ILE A 399 -9.85 -18.03 -23.67
CA ILE A 399 -10.56 -16.84 -24.16
C ILE A 399 -11.86 -16.66 -23.35
N ILE A 400 -11.92 -15.57 -22.59
CA ILE A 400 -13.10 -15.18 -21.82
C ILE A 400 -13.99 -14.23 -22.59
N LEU A 401 -13.45 -13.33 -23.41
CA LEU A 401 -14.29 -12.36 -24.11
C LEU A 401 -13.76 -12.16 -25.51
N SER A 402 -14.68 -11.96 -26.46
CA SER A 402 -14.32 -11.73 -27.86
C SER A 402 -15.26 -10.72 -28.49
N SER A 403 -14.71 -9.87 -29.36
CA SER A 403 -15.48 -8.89 -30.11
C SER A 403 -16.44 -9.57 -31.08
N VAL A 404 -17.69 -9.11 -31.13
CA VAL A 404 -18.67 -9.58 -32.12
C VAL A 404 -18.49 -8.86 -33.45
N ASN A 405 -18.16 -7.57 -33.39
CA ASN A 405 -17.97 -6.71 -34.55
C ASN A 405 -16.51 -6.68 -35.01
N THR A 406 -16.31 -6.43 -36.30
CA THR A 406 -15.00 -6.13 -36.90
C THR A 406 -14.86 -4.64 -37.14
N PHE A 407 -13.77 -4.04 -36.68
CA PHE A 407 -13.54 -2.59 -36.77
C PHE A 407 -12.56 -2.25 -37.89
N GLN A 408 -12.71 -1.09 -38.52
CA GLN A 408 -11.77 -0.63 -39.57
C GLN A 408 -10.54 0.10 -38.99
N ILE A 409 -10.63 0.58 -37.74
CA ILE A 409 -9.60 1.37 -37.07
C ILE A 409 -9.35 0.73 -35.71
N GLU A 410 -8.07 0.61 -35.32
CA GLU A 410 -7.66 0.03 -34.04
C GLU A 410 -8.23 0.79 -32.83
N TYR A 411 -8.25 2.13 -32.89
CA TYR A 411 -8.87 2.96 -31.85
C TYR A 411 -10.35 2.59 -31.59
N ALA A 412 -11.12 2.31 -32.64
CA ALA A 412 -12.53 1.92 -32.48
C ALA A 412 -12.66 0.54 -31.82
N ALA A 413 -11.75 -0.39 -32.12
CA ALA A 413 -11.67 -1.68 -31.44
C ALA A 413 -11.31 -1.52 -29.95
N ASN A 414 -10.35 -0.64 -29.62
CA ASN A 414 -9.97 -0.32 -28.25
C ASN A 414 -11.10 0.33 -27.46
N LYS A 415 -11.82 1.29 -28.06
CA LYS A 415 -12.99 1.92 -27.44
C LYS A 415 -14.06 0.88 -27.11
N ASN A 416 -14.40 0.02 -28.07
CA ASN A 416 -15.40 -1.03 -27.87
C ASN A 416 -14.99 -2.07 -26.82
N LEU A 417 -13.71 -2.45 -26.79
CA LEU A 417 -13.16 -3.32 -25.74
C LEU A 417 -13.32 -2.69 -24.35
N ASN A 418 -12.88 -1.45 -24.22
CA ASN A 418 -12.90 -0.70 -22.97
C ASN A 418 -14.34 -0.56 -22.44
N GLU A 419 -15.29 -0.23 -23.33
CA GLU A 419 -16.71 -0.20 -23.02
C GLU A 419 -17.24 -1.58 -22.60
N ALA A 420 -16.83 -2.68 -23.26
CA ALA A 420 -17.28 -4.03 -22.87
C ALA A 420 -16.76 -4.44 -21.48
N ILE A 421 -15.53 -4.06 -21.14
CA ILE A 421 -14.96 -4.25 -19.79
C ILE A 421 -15.75 -3.42 -18.77
N TYR A 422 -16.02 -2.14 -19.09
CA TYR A 422 -16.84 -1.26 -18.27
C TYR A 422 -18.22 -1.86 -18.00
N GLN A 423 -18.94 -2.29 -19.04
CA GLN A 423 -20.28 -2.87 -18.93
C GLN A 423 -20.30 -4.14 -18.06
N THR A 424 -19.21 -4.92 -18.08
CA THR A 424 -19.07 -6.11 -17.23
C THR A 424 -18.79 -5.75 -15.78
N ILE A 425 -17.94 -4.74 -15.54
CA ILE A 425 -17.61 -4.25 -14.19
C ILE A 425 -18.85 -3.63 -13.53
N GLN A 426 -19.75 -3.04 -14.32
CA GLN A 426 -20.94 -2.39 -13.80
C GLN A 426 -21.96 -3.33 -13.15
N ILE A 427 -21.82 -4.64 -13.38
CA ILE A 427 -22.75 -5.65 -12.88
C ILE A 427 -22.49 -5.85 -11.39
N ASP A 428 -23.42 -5.37 -10.58
CA ASP A 428 -23.44 -5.61 -9.14
C ASP A 428 -23.60 -7.12 -8.85
N GLN A 429 -22.86 -7.62 -7.86
CA GLN A 429 -22.88 -9.05 -7.55
C GLN A 429 -24.18 -9.50 -6.88
N GLU A 430 -24.80 -8.65 -6.07
CA GLU A 430 -26.05 -8.93 -5.37
C GLU A 430 -27.21 -8.90 -6.37
N ASP A 431 -27.24 -7.89 -7.25
CA ASP A 431 -28.20 -7.85 -8.35
C ASP A 431 -28.08 -9.09 -9.25
N LEU A 432 -26.85 -9.57 -9.48
CA LEU A 432 -26.59 -10.80 -10.22
C LEU A 432 -27.17 -12.04 -9.52
N GLU A 433 -27.01 -12.16 -8.19
CA GLU A 433 -27.56 -13.28 -7.41
C GLU A 433 -29.09 -13.28 -7.44
N HIS A 434 -29.72 -12.13 -7.13
CA HIS A 434 -31.17 -12.00 -7.09
C HIS A 434 -31.83 -12.14 -8.48
N THR A 435 -31.22 -11.57 -9.52
CA THR A 435 -31.74 -11.74 -10.89
C THR A 435 -31.56 -13.18 -11.38
N TRP A 436 -30.52 -13.88 -10.91
CA TRP A 436 -30.31 -15.29 -11.23
C TRP A 436 -31.41 -16.18 -10.64
N GLU A 437 -31.86 -15.93 -9.40
CA GLU A 437 -32.98 -16.66 -8.80
C GLU A 437 -34.26 -16.52 -9.64
N LYS A 438 -34.56 -15.29 -10.11
CA LYS A 438 -35.68 -15.04 -11.03
C LYS A 438 -35.51 -15.71 -12.38
N PHE A 439 -34.28 -15.78 -12.89
CA PHE A 439 -33.97 -16.51 -14.12
C PHE A 439 -34.19 -18.02 -13.98
N GLU A 440 -33.94 -18.61 -12.81
CA GLU A 440 -34.27 -20.01 -12.56
C GLU A 440 -35.78 -20.29 -12.61
N GLU A 441 -36.60 -19.33 -12.18
CA GLU A 441 -38.07 -19.41 -12.25
C GLU A 441 -38.62 -19.29 -13.68
N ASP A 442 -38.18 -18.29 -14.46
CA ASP A 442 -38.62 -18.09 -15.85
C ASP A 442 -37.45 -17.65 -16.78
N PRO A 443 -36.76 -18.63 -17.42
CA PRO A 443 -35.61 -18.37 -18.29
C PRO A 443 -35.94 -17.56 -19.56
N ASN A 444 -37.20 -17.58 -20.02
CA ASN A 444 -37.59 -16.90 -21.25
C ASN A 444 -37.86 -15.41 -21.01
N LYS A 445 -38.26 -15.06 -19.79
CA LYS A 445 -38.57 -13.68 -19.39
C LYS A 445 -37.36 -12.94 -18.83
N TYR A 446 -36.48 -13.63 -18.11
CA TYR A 446 -35.34 -13.02 -17.42
C TYR A 446 -33.98 -13.37 -18.06
N ASN A 447 -33.92 -13.40 -19.40
CA ASN A 447 -32.69 -13.70 -20.14
C ASN A 447 -31.67 -12.54 -20.18
N LEU A 448 -32.00 -11.40 -19.59
CA LEU A 448 -31.12 -10.23 -19.45
C LEU A 448 -30.83 -10.03 -17.96
N ILE A 449 -29.55 -10.10 -17.59
CA ILE A 449 -29.08 -9.87 -16.22
C ILE A 449 -28.12 -8.68 -16.26
N GLY A 450 -28.59 -7.53 -15.79
CA GLY A 450 -27.90 -6.26 -15.99
C GLY A 450 -27.61 -6.04 -17.48
N ASN A 451 -26.33 -6.03 -17.85
CA ASN A 451 -25.87 -5.84 -19.23
C ASN A 451 -25.48 -7.16 -19.93
N ILE A 452 -25.73 -8.31 -19.30
CA ILE A 452 -25.47 -9.64 -19.86
C ILE A 452 -26.76 -10.24 -20.43
N GLN A 453 -26.75 -10.57 -21.72
CA GLN A 453 -27.82 -11.32 -22.36
C GLN A 453 -27.44 -12.79 -22.52
N ILE A 454 -28.20 -13.67 -21.87
CA ILE A 454 -28.05 -15.13 -21.99
C ILE A 454 -28.66 -15.59 -23.32
N ARG A 455 -27.90 -16.40 -24.06
CA ARG A 455 -28.28 -16.97 -25.35
C ARG A 455 -28.32 -18.48 -25.30
N PHE A 456 -29.24 -19.02 -26.10
CA PHE A 456 -29.47 -20.44 -26.24
C PHE A 456 -29.02 -20.89 -27.63
N SER A 457 -28.15 -21.89 -27.69
CA SER A 457 -27.80 -22.56 -28.93
C SER A 457 -28.84 -23.64 -29.25
N ALA A 458 -29.03 -23.95 -30.55
CA ALA A 458 -29.99 -24.97 -30.99
C ALA A 458 -29.71 -26.38 -30.42
N GLY A 459 -28.51 -26.63 -29.90
CA GLY A 459 -28.11 -27.88 -29.24
C GLY A 459 -28.37 -27.95 -27.74
N GLY A 460 -29.04 -26.95 -27.15
CA GLY A 460 -29.33 -26.91 -25.71
C GLY A 460 -28.19 -26.36 -24.83
N ASN A 461 -27.12 -25.86 -25.43
CA ASN A 461 -26.00 -25.25 -24.71
C ASN A 461 -26.18 -23.73 -24.57
N TYR A 462 -25.51 -23.14 -23.56
CA TYR A 462 -25.64 -21.75 -23.15
C TYR A 462 -24.37 -20.94 -23.41
N TYR A 463 -24.52 -19.73 -23.93
CA TYR A 463 -23.47 -18.71 -23.99
C TYR A 463 -24.08 -17.36 -23.62
N PHE A 464 -23.26 -16.33 -23.46
CA PHE A 464 -23.79 -15.01 -23.15
C PHE A 464 -23.07 -13.89 -23.88
N ASP A 465 -23.81 -12.82 -24.12
CA ASP A 465 -23.40 -11.61 -24.81
C ASP A 465 -23.40 -10.44 -23.82
N ILE A 466 -22.49 -9.48 -24.00
CA ILE A 466 -22.47 -8.20 -23.27
C ILE A 466 -23.04 -7.14 -24.19
N LEU A 467 -24.00 -6.37 -23.66
CA LEU A 467 -24.70 -5.31 -24.34
C LEU A 467 -24.11 -3.94 -24.00
N ASP A 468 -24.24 -2.99 -24.94
CA ASP A 468 -24.06 -1.57 -24.66
C ASP A 468 -25.32 -0.95 -24.03
N ASP A 469 -25.23 0.32 -23.63
CA ASP A 469 -26.35 1.07 -23.05
C ASP A 469 -27.55 1.20 -24.02
N ALA A 470 -27.34 1.00 -25.33
CA ALA A 470 -28.36 1.02 -26.37
C ALA A 470 -28.93 -0.38 -26.69
N GLY A 471 -28.46 -1.44 -26.02
CA GLY A 471 -28.89 -2.82 -26.22
C GLY A 471 -28.22 -3.57 -27.38
N ASN A 472 -27.17 -3.03 -27.99
CA ASN A 472 -26.40 -3.70 -29.04
C ASN A 472 -25.36 -4.65 -28.44
N VAL A 473 -25.15 -5.79 -29.11
CA VAL A 473 -24.14 -6.77 -28.70
C VAL A 473 -22.73 -6.27 -29.01
N MET A 474 -21.92 -6.12 -27.97
CA MET A 474 -20.52 -5.68 -28.08
C MET A 474 -19.57 -6.87 -28.15
N ALA A 475 -19.77 -7.82 -27.23
CA ALA A 475 -18.87 -8.93 -27.01
C ALA A 475 -19.63 -10.19 -26.64
N THR A 476 -19.01 -11.34 -26.90
CA THR A 476 -19.56 -12.66 -26.55
C THR A 476 -18.54 -13.46 -25.73
N HIS A 477 -19.04 -14.18 -24.73
CA HIS A 477 -18.31 -15.22 -24.00
C HIS A 477 -18.72 -16.62 -24.48
N LYS A 478 -17.74 -17.49 -24.71
CA LYS A 478 -17.93 -18.93 -25.02
C LYS A 478 -18.88 -19.27 -26.19
N LYS A 479 -18.95 -18.44 -27.24
CA LYS A 479 -19.71 -18.74 -28.47
C LYS A 479 -19.32 -20.06 -29.12
N THR A 480 -18.02 -20.36 -29.13
CA THR A 480 -17.43 -21.51 -29.83
C THR A 480 -17.34 -22.76 -28.94
N ASN A 481 -17.43 -22.60 -27.62
CA ASN A 481 -17.48 -23.70 -26.65
C ASN A 481 -18.48 -23.38 -25.52
N PRO A 482 -19.79 -23.46 -25.80
CA PRO A 482 -20.83 -23.03 -24.87
C PRO A 482 -20.96 -23.97 -23.65
N TYR A 483 -21.54 -23.46 -22.56
CA TYR A 483 -21.81 -24.24 -21.34
C TYR A 483 -22.92 -25.27 -21.58
N ALA A 484 -22.73 -26.48 -21.07
CA ALA A 484 -23.75 -27.54 -21.17
C ALA A 484 -24.89 -27.36 -20.15
N ASN A 485 -24.56 -26.84 -18.95
CA ASN A 485 -25.47 -26.83 -17.80
C ASN A 485 -25.69 -25.40 -17.28
N ARG A 486 -26.86 -25.13 -16.69
CA ARG A 486 -27.16 -23.81 -16.08
C ARG A 486 -26.27 -23.49 -14.89
N GLN A 487 -25.90 -24.49 -14.10
CA GLN A 487 -25.02 -24.30 -12.94
C GLN A 487 -23.60 -23.87 -13.35
N ASP A 488 -23.09 -24.43 -14.46
CA ASP A 488 -21.80 -24.03 -15.04
C ASP A 488 -21.88 -22.63 -15.67
N LEU A 489 -23.03 -22.27 -16.25
CA LEU A 489 -23.28 -20.91 -16.74
C LEU A 489 -23.26 -19.90 -15.58
N LYS A 490 -23.93 -20.21 -14.45
CA LYS A 490 -23.90 -19.39 -13.24
C LYS A 490 -22.45 -19.16 -12.82
N ALA A 491 -21.73 -20.24 -12.55
CA ALA A 491 -20.33 -20.17 -12.14
C ALA A 491 -19.47 -19.38 -13.14
N GLY A 492 -19.72 -19.57 -14.44
CA GLY A 492 -19.03 -18.84 -15.52
C GLY A 492 -19.26 -17.33 -15.48
N ILE A 493 -20.50 -16.87 -15.30
CA ILE A 493 -20.83 -15.44 -15.22
C ILE A 493 -20.19 -14.82 -13.97
N PHE A 494 -20.35 -15.45 -12.81
CA PHE A 494 -19.73 -14.98 -11.56
C PHE A 494 -18.21 -14.92 -11.66
N ASN A 495 -17.57 -15.93 -12.24
CA ASN A 495 -16.12 -15.94 -12.44
C ASN A 495 -15.65 -14.79 -13.35
N ILE A 496 -16.43 -14.43 -14.37
CA ILE A 496 -16.08 -13.34 -15.30
C ILE A 496 -16.24 -11.97 -14.65
N VAL A 497 -17.34 -11.75 -13.93
CA VAL A 497 -17.56 -10.51 -13.16
C VAL A 497 -16.45 -10.37 -12.11
N ASN A 498 -16.14 -11.45 -11.37
CA ASN A 498 -15.04 -11.47 -10.39
C ASN A 498 -13.69 -11.21 -11.03
N TYR A 499 -13.41 -11.83 -12.17
CA TYR A 499 -12.18 -11.64 -12.90
C TYR A 499 -12.00 -10.17 -13.25
N PHE A 500 -12.98 -9.51 -13.89
CA PHE A 500 -12.83 -8.09 -14.26
C PHE A 500 -12.79 -7.15 -13.03
N LYS A 501 -13.60 -7.42 -12.00
CA LYS A 501 -13.63 -6.60 -10.77
C LYS A 501 -12.34 -6.73 -9.93
N TYR A 502 -11.77 -7.92 -9.77
CA TYR A 502 -10.70 -8.15 -8.78
C TYR A 502 -9.38 -8.69 -9.32
N GLU A 503 -9.36 -9.40 -10.46
CA GLU A 503 -8.14 -10.07 -10.95
C GLU A 503 -7.53 -9.41 -12.19
N PHE A 504 -8.36 -8.95 -13.12
CA PHE A 504 -7.95 -8.31 -14.37
C PHE A 504 -7.20 -7.01 -14.05
N THR A 505 -5.97 -6.94 -14.53
CA THR A 505 -5.13 -5.74 -14.41
C THR A 505 -4.14 -5.66 -15.58
N GLU A 506 -4.30 -4.63 -16.40
CA GLU A 506 -3.25 -4.16 -17.33
C GLU A 506 -2.38 -3.08 -16.67
N GLU A 507 -2.72 -2.70 -15.43
CA GLU A 507 -2.14 -1.56 -14.73
C GLU A 507 -0.96 -1.98 -13.87
N GLY A 508 0.01 -1.10 -13.76
CA GLY A 508 1.16 -1.23 -12.91
C GLY A 508 1.96 0.06 -12.94
N ILE A 509 3.03 0.11 -12.16
CA ILE A 509 3.89 1.28 -12.05
C ILE A 509 5.32 0.79 -11.87
N PHE A 510 6.25 1.43 -12.57
CA PHE A 510 7.68 1.26 -12.34
C PHE A 510 8.26 2.58 -11.86
N LEU A 511 9.06 2.53 -10.79
CA LEU A 511 9.80 3.68 -10.29
C LEU A 511 11.29 3.39 -10.42
N VAL A 512 11.98 4.17 -11.24
CA VAL A 512 13.43 4.08 -11.42
C VAL A 512 14.10 5.18 -10.63
N GLU A 513 14.84 4.79 -9.59
CA GLU A 513 15.68 5.68 -8.79
C GLU A 513 16.98 5.97 -9.54
N HIS A 514 17.17 7.19 -10.04
CA HIS A 514 18.36 7.51 -10.85
C HIS A 514 19.65 7.44 -10.03
N LEU A 515 19.57 7.66 -8.72
CA LEU A 515 20.72 7.52 -7.81
C LEU A 515 21.35 6.12 -7.87
N LEU A 516 20.56 5.06 -8.13
CA LEU A 516 21.08 3.69 -8.25
C LEU A 516 21.87 3.46 -9.56
N LEU A 517 21.61 4.29 -10.57
CA LEU A 517 22.32 4.28 -11.86
C LEU A 517 23.67 4.99 -11.80
N LYS A 518 23.92 5.77 -10.73
CA LYS A 518 25.17 6.52 -10.57
C LYS A 518 26.38 5.57 -10.40
N PRO A 519 27.43 5.70 -11.23
CA PRO A 519 28.61 4.85 -11.12
C PRO A 519 29.43 5.17 -9.87
N VAL A 520 30.06 4.14 -9.27
CA VAL A 520 30.92 4.31 -8.08
C VAL A 520 32.32 4.73 -8.50
N LEU A 521 32.92 5.71 -7.78
CA LEU A 521 34.25 6.30 -8.03
C LEU A 521 35.40 5.30 -8.28
N LYS A 522 35.34 4.09 -7.73
CA LYS A 522 36.39 3.06 -7.92
C LYS A 522 36.28 2.32 -9.25
N ASN A 523 35.09 2.26 -9.85
CA ASN A 523 34.76 1.34 -10.94
C ASN A 523 34.28 2.06 -12.21
N TYR A 524 34.34 3.39 -12.27
CA TYR A 524 33.83 4.19 -13.41
C TYR A 524 34.43 3.80 -14.76
N LYS A 525 35.70 3.36 -14.79
CA LYS A 525 36.37 2.88 -16.02
C LYS A 525 35.78 1.57 -16.53
N SER A 526 35.45 0.65 -15.62
CA SER A 526 34.82 -0.64 -15.93
C SER A 526 33.32 -0.51 -16.26
N MET A 527 32.69 0.58 -15.83
CA MET A 527 31.27 0.88 -16.07
C MET A 527 31.00 1.78 -17.28
N GLY A 528 32.03 2.19 -18.06
CA GLY A 528 31.86 3.03 -19.26
C GLY A 528 31.35 4.46 -18.95
N GLY A 529 31.99 5.10 -17.97
CA GLY A 529 31.47 6.22 -17.17
C GLY A 529 30.68 7.36 -17.83
N ILE A 530 29.60 7.74 -17.16
CA ILE A 530 29.01 9.08 -17.16
C ILE A 530 29.41 9.73 -15.83
N GLY A 531 30.31 10.73 -15.90
CA GLY A 531 30.64 11.78 -14.91
C GLY A 531 30.70 11.45 -13.40
N CYS A 532 31.84 11.77 -12.75
CA CYS A 532 31.94 11.88 -11.29
C CYS A 532 32.11 13.34 -10.86
N MET A 533 31.41 13.77 -9.81
CA MET A 533 31.56 15.10 -9.17
C MET A 533 32.44 15.01 -7.92
N SER A 534 33.27 16.03 -7.66
CA SER A 534 34.01 16.20 -6.39
C SER A 534 33.61 17.51 -5.71
N ILE A 535 33.41 17.49 -4.39
CA ILE A 535 33.22 18.70 -3.57
C ILE A 535 34.41 18.81 -2.60
N GLY A 536 35.19 19.90 -2.71
CA GLY A 536 36.32 20.19 -1.81
C GLY A 536 37.70 20.31 -2.48
N LYS A 537 37.86 21.30 -3.37
CA LYS A 537 39.11 22.02 -3.74
C LYS A 537 40.43 21.28 -4.10
N THR A 538 40.47 19.99 -4.46
CA THR A 538 41.77 19.35 -4.82
C THR A 538 41.85 18.48 -6.09
N PHE A 539 40.89 18.40 -7.02
CA PHE A 539 41.05 17.43 -8.14
C PHE A 539 40.47 17.83 -9.52
N LYS A 540 41.19 17.39 -10.58
CA LYS A 540 40.94 17.60 -12.02
C LYS A 540 39.83 16.72 -12.58
N VAL A 541 39.04 17.27 -13.50
CA VAL A 541 38.13 16.56 -14.41
C VAL A 541 38.97 15.87 -15.50
N MET A 542 38.76 14.58 -15.74
CA MET A 542 39.42 13.84 -16.81
C MET A 542 38.38 13.50 -17.88
N TYR A 543 38.31 14.32 -18.94
CA TYR A 543 37.68 13.96 -20.20
C TYR A 543 38.69 13.11 -20.97
N ASP A 544 38.48 11.81 -21.01
CA ASP A 544 39.15 10.94 -21.99
C ASP A 544 38.16 9.87 -22.45
N LEU A 545 37.09 10.34 -23.08
CA LEU A 545 36.22 9.54 -23.93
C LEU A 545 35.89 10.42 -25.13
N GLU A 546 36.47 10.10 -26.29
CA GLU A 546 35.91 10.49 -27.58
C GLU A 546 34.43 10.10 -27.57
N VAL A 547 33.56 11.12 -27.51
CA VAL A 547 32.13 10.98 -27.27
C VAL A 547 31.49 10.26 -28.46
N THR A 548 31.23 8.97 -28.30
CA THR A 548 30.23 8.21 -29.08
C THR A 548 29.10 7.68 -28.20
N GLY A 549 29.09 8.00 -26.89
CA GLY A 549 28.05 7.61 -25.95
C GLY A 549 27.06 8.75 -25.66
N ALA A 550 25.76 8.46 -25.74
CA ALA A 550 24.69 9.40 -25.43
C ALA A 550 24.79 9.91 -23.97
N SER A 551 24.87 11.23 -23.79
CA SER A 551 24.71 11.87 -22.49
C SER A 551 23.23 11.85 -22.07
N PHE A 552 22.92 11.49 -20.83
CA PHE A 552 21.54 11.45 -20.34
C PHE A 552 20.98 12.87 -20.20
N MET A 553 19.96 13.21 -21.00
CA MET A 553 19.27 14.51 -21.05
C MET A 553 20.19 15.71 -21.29
N SER A 554 20.82 15.78 -22.48
CA SER A 554 21.47 17.00 -22.96
C SER A 554 20.46 18.15 -23.08
N SER A 555 20.75 19.31 -22.50
CA SER A 555 19.96 20.53 -22.71
C SER A 555 19.96 20.91 -24.20
N CYS A 556 18.82 21.35 -24.71
CA CYS A 556 18.67 21.82 -26.10
C CYS A 556 19.08 23.29 -26.31
N GLU A 557 19.75 23.93 -25.34
CA GLU A 557 20.20 25.32 -25.48
C GLU A 557 21.66 25.34 -25.97
N GLU A 558 21.89 25.90 -27.15
CA GLU A 558 23.18 25.97 -27.85
C GLU A 558 24.22 26.87 -27.16
N ASP A 559 23.85 27.60 -26.08
CA ASP A 559 24.69 28.61 -25.42
C ASP A 559 24.80 28.46 -23.89
N CYS A 560 24.37 27.35 -23.29
CA CYS A 560 24.58 27.13 -21.85
C CYS A 560 26.00 26.64 -21.55
N GLU A 561 26.69 27.33 -20.64
CA GLU A 561 27.98 26.91 -20.09
C GLU A 561 27.94 25.44 -19.65
N THR A 562 29.00 24.70 -19.95
CA THR A 562 29.21 23.28 -19.65
C THR A 562 29.46 23.03 -18.15
N ASP A 563 28.59 23.56 -17.30
CA ASP A 563 28.52 23.15 -15.90
C ASP A 563 27.96 21.72 -15.86
N VAL A 564 28.87 20.77 -15.62
CA VAL A 564 28.60 19.33 -15.53
C VAL A 564 27.62 19.07 -14.38
N PHE A 565 26.32 19.10 -14.71
CA PHE A 565 25.22 18.76 -13.82
C PHE A 565 25.27 17.26 -13.49
N ASP A 566 25.18 16.89 -12.22
CA ASP A 566 24.92 15.50 -11.81
C ASP A 566 23.52 15.11 -12.32
N PRO A 567 23.40 14.25 -13.36
CA PRO A 567 22.12 13.99 -14.01
C PRO A 567 21.31 12.91 -13.27
N TYR A 568 21.85 12.35 -12.17
CA TYR A 568 21.26 11.24 -11.40
C TYR A 568 20.69 11.68 -10.06
N SER A 569 21.33 12.62 -9.38
CA SER A 569 20.86 13.07 -8.07
C SER A 569 19.51 13.77 -8.16
N TYR A 570 18.65 13.51 -7.17
CA TYR A 570 17.33 14.13 -7.02
C TYR A 570 16.39 13.94 -8.23
N ARG A 571 16.51 12.82 -8.93
CA ARG A 571 15.68 12.50 -10.10
C ARG A 571 15.15 11.08 -10.01
N VAL A 572 13.90 10.91 -10.42
CA VAL A 572 13.26 9.60 -10.59
C VAL A 572 12.48 9.57 -11.89
N SER A 573 12.41 8.41 -12.54
CA SER A 573 11.49 8.18 -13.66
C SER A 573 10.37 7.27 -13.20
N VAL A 574 9.12 7.67 -13.44
CA VAL A 574 7.92 6.87 -13.20
C VAL A 574 7.37 6.45 -14.54
N VAL A 575 7.30 5.15 -14.79
CA VAL A 575 6.85 4.56 -16.06
C VAL A 575 5.54 3.81 -15.82
N LEU A 576 4.51 4.17 -16.59
CA LEU A 576 3.14 3.65 -16.46
C LEU A 576 2.64 3.17 -17.83
N PRO A 577 1.88 2.05 -17.92
CA PRO A 577 1.32 1.55 -19.19
C PRO A 577 0.17 2.45 -19.68
N GLY A 578 0.47 3.37 -20.60
CA GLY A 578 -0.49 4.39 -21.06
C GLY A 578 -1.73 3.84 -21.79
N PHE A 579 -1.68 2.58 -22.21
CA PHE A 579 -2.75 1.87 -22.92
C PHE A 579 -3.82 1.25 -22.00
N ALA A 580 -3.59 1.15 -20.69
CA ALA A 580 -4.59 0.62 -19.75
C ALA A 580 -5.83 1.54 -19.69
N TYR A 581 -7.02 0.98 -19.51
CA TYR A 581 -8.28 1.73 -19.63
C TYR A 581 -8.34 3.02 -18.80
N ARG A 582 -8.09 2.96 -17.48
CA ARG A 582 -8.07 4.16 -16.62
C ARG A 582 -6.95 5.11 -17.01
N PHE A 583 -5.82 4.57 -17.44
CA PHE A 583 -4.65 5.36 -17.82
C PHE A 583 -4.80 5.99 -19.20
N GLN A 584 -5.86 5.70 -19.96
CA GLN A 584 -6.22 6.45 -21.16
C GLN A 584 -7.05 7.70 -20.84
N ASP A 585 -7.60 7.81 -19.64
CA ASP A 585 -8.44 8.95 -19.25
C ASP A 585 -7.59 10.17 -18.81
N PRO A 586 -7.79 11.35 -19.43
CA PRO A 586 -6.99 12.55 -19.10
C PRO A 586 -7.15 13.03 -17.65
N ASP A 587 -8.34 12.94 -17.08
CA ASP A 587 -8.60 13.39 -15.71
C ASP A 587 -7.94 12.47 -14.70
N PHE A 588 -8.02 11.15 -14.94
CA PHE A 588 -7.30 10.16 -14.16
C PHE A 588 -5.78 10.35 -14.25
N ARG A 589 -5.22 10.64 -15.44
CA ARG A 589 -3.78 10.94 -15.58
C ARG A 589 -3.38 12.16 -14.75
N ARG A 590 -4.16 13.24 -14.80
CA ARG A 590 -3.88 14.46 -14.02
C ARG A 590 -3.90 14.20 -12.52
N TYR A 591 -4.87 13.41 -12.06
CA TYR A 591 -4.92 12.94 -10.68
C TYR A 591 -3.68 12.10 -10.34
N ALA A 592 -3.35 11.11 -11.16
CA ALA A 592 -2.22 10.22 -10.92
C ALA A 592 -0.89 10.98 -10.87
N GLU A 593 -0.67 11.93 -11.78
CA GLU A 593 0.51 12.79 -11.75
C GLU A 593 0.57 13.68 -10.50
N THR A 594 -0.58 14.16 -10.03
CA THR A 594 -0.65 14.95 -8.80
C THR A 594 -0.29 14.10 -7.58
N VAL A 595 -0.84 12.88 -7.47
CA VAL A 595 -0.52 11.91 -6.41
C VAL A 595 0.96 11.56 -6.44
N ILE A 596 1.52 11.25 -7.61
CA ILE A 596 2.95 10.94 -7.76
C ILE A 596 3.81 12.10 -7.24
N ARG A 597 3.48 13.35 -7.59
CA ARG A 597 4.24 14.53 -7.15
C ARG A 597 4.08 14.83 -5.66
N GLN A 598 2.93 14.52 -5.06
CA GLN A 598 2.67 14.70 -3.63
C GLN A 598 3.39 13.65 -2.76
N GLU A 599 3.53 12.43 -3.28
CA GLU A 599 4.14 11.32 -2.54
C GLU A 599 5.67 11.28 -2.65
N ILE A 600 6.23 11.99 -3.63
CA ILE A 600 7.68 12.14 -3.81
C ILE A 600 8.17 13.41 -3.09
N PRO A 601 9.33 13.40 -2.40
CA PRO A 601 9.86 14.60 -1.75
C PRO A 601 10.03 15.76 -2.72
N ALA A 602 9.67 16.98 -2.30
CA ALA A 602 9.64 18.17 -3.17
C ALA A 602 10.97 18.53 -3.86
N HIS A 603 12.10 18.09 -3.31
CA HIS A 603 13.43 18.31 -3.88
C HIS A 603 13.80 17.27 -4.95
N VAL A 604 12.99 16.22 -5.17
CA VAL A 604 13.20 15.17 -6.16
C VAL A 604 12.29 15.40 -7.37
N LEU A 605 12.88 15.53 -8.55
CA LEU A 605 12.16 15.69 -9.82
C LEU A 605 11.67 14.33 -10.33
N ALA A 606 10.36 14.19 -10.49
CA ALA A 606 9.73 13.02 -11.10
C ALA A 606 9.44 13.24 -12.59
N LYS A 607 10.10 12.47 -13.46
CA LYS A 607 9.73 12.37 -14.89
C LYS A 607 8.67 11.27 -15.04
N ILE A 608 7.45 11.65 -15.38
CA ILE A 608 6.31 10.72 -15.52
C ILE A 608 6.12 10.41 -17.00
N CYS A 609 6.15 9.13 -17.36
CA CYS A 609 6.00 8.65 -18.73
C CYS A 609 4.84 7.65 -18.81
N TRP A 610 3.83 7.94 -19.63
CA TRP A 610 2.75 7.00 -19.99
C TRP A 610 3.10 6.34 -21.32
N VAL A 611 3.52 5.07 -21.29
CA VAL A 611 4.22 4.43 -22.42
C VAL A 611 3.59 3.10 -22.83
N GLY A 612 4.00 2.61 -23.99
CA GLY A 612 3.74 1.26 -24.47
C GLY A 612 2.40 1.06 -25.18
N ASP A 613 2.37 0.07 -26.06
CA ASP A 613 1.15 -0.38 -26.74
C ASP A 613 0.92 -1.85 -26.39
N ARG A 614 -0.32 -2.32 -26.57
CA ARG A 614 -0.64 -3.74 -26.41
C ARG A 614 0.13 -4.56 -27.44
N MET A 615 0.87 -5.58 -27.01
CA MET A 615 1.50 -6.53 -27.92
C MET A 615 0.42 -7.25 -28.74
N SER A 616 0.41 -7.07 -30.07
CA SER A 616 -0.50 -7.81 -30.96
C SER A 616 0.04 -9.23 -31.24
N GLU A 617 -0.84 -10.21 -31.49
CA GLU A 617 -0.46 -11.61 -31.76
C GLU A 617 0.45 -11.80 -32.99
N VAL A 618 0.53 -10.80 -33.88
CA VAL A 618 1.21 -10.91 -35.18
C VAL A 618 2.39 -9.93 -35.33
N GLN A 619 2.47 -8.89 -34.50
CA GLN A 619 3.55 -7.91 -34.61
C GLN A 619 4.55 -8.07 -33.47
N THR A 620 5.79 -8.41 -33.86
CA THR A 620 7.03 -7.99 -33.21
C THR A 620 7.21 -6.46 -33.28
N ALA A 621 6.16 -5.69 -32.96
CA ALA A 621 6.33 -4.27 -32.74
C ALA A 621 7.08 -4.17 -31.41
N GLN A 622 8.34 -3.75 -31.48
CA GLN A 622 9.15 -3.32 -30.34
C GLN A 622 8.35 -2.25 -29.59
N SER A 623 7.57 -2.67 -28.59
CA SER A 623 6.90 -1.73 -27.70
C SER A 623 7.96 -1.15 -26.78
N ASP A 624 8.05 0.19 -26.71
CA ASP A 624 8.95 0.93 -25.81
C ASP A 624 8.94 0.36 -24.38
N LEU A 625 7.77 -0.09 -23.91
CA LEU A 625 7.58 -0.71 -22.59
C LEU A 625 8.26 -2.09 -22.46
N SER A 626 8.19 -2.94 -23.47
CA SER A 626 8.81 -4.27 -23.47
C SER A 626 10.33 -4.19 -23.49
N GLU A 627 10.87 -3.25 -24.27
CA GLU A 627 12.30 -2.96 -24.29
C GLU A 627 12.78 -2.44 -22.93
N PHE A 628 12.03 -1.49 -22.35
CA PHE A 628 12.30 -0.99 -21.01
C PHE A 628 12.25 -2.09 -19.95
N GLU A 629 11.22 -2.93 -19.94
CA GLU A 629 11.09 -4.04 -18.98
C GLU A 629 12.27 -5.01 -19.07
N THR A 630 12.68 -5.35 -20.30
CA THR A 630 13.81 -6.26 -20.54
C THR A 630 15.13 -5.63 -20.06
N ALA A 631 15.37 -4.35 -20.40
CA ALA A 631 16.56 -3.62 -19.96
C ALA A 631 16.60 -3.43 -18.44
N PHE A 632 15.45 -3.10 -17.83
CA PHE A 632 15.33 -2.87 -16.40
C PHE A 632 15.52 -4.16 -15.61
N ARG A 633 14.90 -5.27 -16.02
CA ARG A 633 15.11 -6.59 -15.43
C ARG A 633 16.58 -7.01 -15.47
N LYS A 634 17.24 -6.81 -16.61
CA LYS A 634 18.68 -7.11 -16.76
C LYS A 634 19.52 -6.25 -15.81
N TYR A 635 19.26 -4.94 -15.76
CA TYR A 635 19.95 -4.02 -14.85
C TYR A 635 19.81 -4.44 -13.38
N LEU A 636 18.60 -4.73 -12.92
CA LEU A 636 18.37 -5.14 -11.52
C LEU A 636 19.10 -6.46 -11.18
N THR A 637 19.12 -7.40 -12.13
CA THR A 637 19.83 -8.68 -11.97
C THR A 637 21.34 -8.45 -11.87
N ASP A 638 21.92 -7.68 -12.79
CA ASP A 638 23.37 -7.37 -12.79
C ASP A 638 23.76 -6.56 -11.53
N LYS A 639 22.90 -5.64 -11.08
CA LYS A 639 23.10 -4.84 -9.86
C LYS A 639 23.07 -5.70 -8.60
N SER A 640 22.09 -6.60 -8.48
CA SER A 640 21.95 -7.48 -7.31
C SER A 640 23.12 -8.43 -7.11
N ARG A 641 23.69 -8.93 -8.22
CA ARG A 641 24.85 -9.83 -8.22
C ARG A 641 26.18 -9.08 -8.13
N ASN A 642 26.15 -7.74 -8.18
CA ASN A 642 27.33 -6.89 -8.29
C ASN A 642 28.24 -7.30 -9.47
N ASP A 643 27.63 -7.62 -10.62
CA ASP A 643 28.31 -8.07 -11.84
C ASP A 643 28.89 -6.87 -12.61
N LEU A 644 30.00 -6.34 -12.10
CA LEU A 644 30.65 -5.11 -12.58
C LEU A 644 30.94 -5.08 -14.10
N PRO A 645 31.40 -6.18 -14.75
CA PRO A 645 31.63 -6.20 -16.20
C PRO A 645 30.37 -5.96 -17.04
N ASN A 646 29.23 -6.52 -16.63
CA ASN A 646 27.97 -6.41 -17.36
C ASN A 646 27.13 -5.21 -16.92
N LEU A 647 27.39 -4.66 -15.73
CA LEU A 647 26.62 -3.55 -15.18
C LEU A 647 26.73 -2.28 -16.03
N GLY A 648 27.89 -2.00 -16.63
CA GLY A 648 28.06 -0.84 -17.51
C GLY A 648 27.15 -0.91 -18.74
N SER A 649 27.09 -2.06 -19.41
CA SER A 649 26.26 -2.25 -20.60
C SER A 649 24.76 -2.28 -20.25
N SER A 650 24.37 -2.88 -19.12
CA SER A 650 22.97 -2.87 -18.68
C SER A 650 22.49 -1.50 -18.24
N ILE A 651 23.34 -0.66 -17.62
CA ILE A 651 23.03 0.75 -17.37
C ILE A 651 22.82 1.51 -18.68
N GLN A 652 23.73 1.37 -19.65
CA GLN A 652 23.59 2.04 -20.96
C GLN A 652 22.32 1.62 -21.70
N ASN A 653 22.00 0.32 -21.70
CA ASN A 653 20.77 -0.18 -22.31
C ASN A 653 19.51 0.37 -21.61
N LEU A 654 19.52 0.46 -20.29
CA LEU A 654 18.42 1.06 -19.53
C LEU A 654 18.28 2.57 -19.80
N LEU A 655 19.39 3.30 -19.88
CA LEU A 655 19.38 4.72 -20.21
C LEU A 655 18.89 4.98 -21.64
N ALA A 656 19.29 4.14 -22.60
CA ALA A 656 18.79 4.17 -23.96
C ALA A 656 17.27 3.92 -23.99
N ALA A 657 16.81 2.87 -23.30
CA ALA A 657 15.38 2.57 -23.18
C ALA A 657 14.59 3.74 -22.55
N LEU A 658 15.09 4.33 -21.45
CA LEU A 658 14.48 5.48 -20.78
C LEU A 658 14.42 6.75 -21.65
N THR A 659 15.36 6.91 -22.57
CA THR A 659 15.42 8.06 -23.49
C THR A 659 14.44 7.87 -24.65
N ASN A 660 14.27 6.63 -25.10
CA ASN A 660 13.36 6.27 -26.19
C ASN A 660 11.89 6.10 -25.75
N LEU A 661 11.58 6.22 -24.47
CA LEU A 661 10.21 6.15 -23.98
C LEU A 661 9.35 7.29 -24.55
N ASN A 662 8.39 6.96 -25.41
CA ASN A 662 7.44 7.92 -25.96
C ASN A 662 6.17 7.99 -25.12
N ASN A 663 5.74 9.21 -24.78
CA ASN A 663 4.50 9.43 -24.05
C ASN A 663 3.31 9.27 -25.00
N ILE A 664 2.37 8.39 -24.67
CA ILE A 664 1.21 8.08 -25.51
C ILE A 664 0.07 9.01 -25.13
N TYR A 665 -0.33 9.83 -26.08
CA TYR A 665 -1.50 10.70 -25.98
C TYR A 665 -2.61 10.21 -26.90
N ARG A 666 -3.87 10.52 -26.57
CA ARG A 666 -5.02 10.15 -27.43
C ARG A 666 -4.90 10.83 -28.79
N PRO A 667 -5.29 10.18 -29.90
CA PRO A 667 -5.38 10.84 -31.19
C PRO A 667 -6.51 11.88 -31.16
N GLY A 668 -6.18 13.15 -31.39
CA GLY A 668 -7.14 14.22 -31.60
C GLY A 668 -7.58 14.25 -33.07
N ARG A 669 -8.83 14.61 -33.33
CA ARG A 669 -9.35 14.84 -34.68
C ARG A 669 -9.44 16.35 -34.95
N LEU A 670 -9.13 16.72 -36.19
CA LEU A 670 -9.50 18.03 -36.69
C LEU A 670 -11.02 18.04 -36.90
N LEU A 671 -11.73 18.78 -36.05
CA LEU A 671 -13.16 19.03 -36.22
C LEU A 671 -13.36 20.11 -37.28
N ASP A 672 -14.38 19.94 -38.11
CA ASP A 672 -14.81 20.97 -39.05
C ASP A 672 -15.62 22.03 -38.29
N CYS A 673 -15.11 23.26 -38.23
CA CYS A 673 -15.69 24.37 -37.46
C CYS A 673 -17.14 24.74 -37.86
N ALA A 674 -17.67 24.18 -38.95
CA ALA A 674 -19.03 24.44 -39.43
C ALA A 674 -20.07 23.39 -39.00
N MET A 675 -19.67 22.24 -38.44
CA MET A 675 -20.59 21.11 -38.19
C MET A 675 -20.72 20.64 -36.74
N ASP A 676 -19.78 20.96 -35.84
CA ASP A 676 -19.79 20.47 -34.45
C ASP A 676 -19.60 21.61 -33.43
N ASP A 677 -20.72 22.25 -33.04
CA ASP A 677 -20.83 23.20 -31.91
C ASP A 677 -21.14 22.46 -30.58
N ASN A 678 -20.53 21.29 -30.34
CA ASN A 678 -20.64 20.63 -29.04
C ASN A 678 -19.45 21.00 -28.14
N ASP A 679 -19.75 21.40 -26.90
CA ASP A 679 -18.78 21.74 -25.85
C ASP A 679 -17.95 20.53 -25.36
N ASP A 680 -18.27 19.32 -25.84
CA ASP A 680 -17.55 18.10 -25.47
C ASP A 680 -16.10 18.16 -25.96
N LEU A 681 -15.14 17.81 -25.08
CA LEU A 681 -13.71 17.81 -25.38
C LEU A 681 -13.27 16.51 -26.08
N ASP A 682 -14.14 15.51 -26.14
CA ASP A 682 -13.81 14.21 -26.74
C ASP A 682 -13.48 14.35 -28.24
N GLY A 683 -12.26 13.94 -28.61
CA GLY A 683 -11.75 14.02 -29.97
C GLY A 683 -11.18 15.38 -30.40
N LYS A 684 -11.12 16.41 -29.54
CA LYS A 684 -10.43 17.68 -29.87
C LYS A 684 -8.90 17.55 -29.75
N ILE A 685 -8.17 18.25 -30.61
CA ILE A 685 -6.70 18.35 -30.50
C ILE A 685 -6.37 19.31 -29.34
N ILE A 686 -5.68 18.80 -28.32
CA ILE A 686 -5.14 19.57 -27.19
C ILE A 686 -3.62 19.52 -27.28
N LEU A 687 -2.99 20.66 -27.52
CA LEU A 687 -1.53 20.77 -27.64
C LEU A 687 -0.85 20.22 -26.38
N GLY A 688 0.05 19.25 -26.57
CA GLY A 688 0.76 18.58 -25.48
C GLY A 688 -0.03 17.48 -24.74
N GLN A 689 -1.26 17.19 -25.15
CA GLN A 689 -2.13 16.17 -24.54
C GLN A 689 -2.85 15.26 -25.56
N SER A 690 -2.73 15.55 -26.86
CA SER A 690 -3.24 14.71 -27.96
C SER A 690 -2.17 14.49 -29.04
N ASN A 691 -2.11 13.28 -29.57
CA ASN A 691 -1.39 12.98 -30.81
C ASN A 691 -2.26 13.36 -32.03
N ILE A 692 -1.66 13.67 -33.18
CA ILE A 692 -2.38 14.02 -34.42
C ILE A 692 -2.55 12.78 -35.28
#